data_AF-A0AAV0UTB2-F1
#
_entry.id   AF-A0AAV0UTB2-F1
#
_cell.length_a   1.000
_cell.length_b   1.000
_cell.length_c   1.000
_cell.angle_alpha   90.00
_cell.angle_beta   90.00
_cell.angle_gamma   90.00
#
_symmetry.space_group_name_H-M   'P 1'
#
loop_
_entity.id
_entity.type
_entity.pdbx_description
1 polymer ?
#
loop_
_entity_poly.entity_id
_entity_poly.type
_entity_poly.pdbx_seq_one_letter_code
_entity_poly.pdbx_strand_id
1 'polypeptide(L)'
;MHASERRHLQQQAREMFYHGYRNYMDHAYPWDELKPLSCAGRRWDRRERGDLDDVLGGFSLTLVDSLDMLAVLGDRDEFARAVTLVSRSVTFDRDVTVSVFESTIRVIGGLVSAHMLASSAYFGMMDDDEYHGELLGLAEELGRRLLPAFDTQTGLPVHRVNLQHGVSLHDRAAEITCPAAAGSLLVEMAYLSRLTGDERFEARAKRAVVAIWERRSHLDLLGSAIDVHSGQWMHSHGGIGAGLDSFYEYLLKYYLISGDAQWMAMFNASYHAVETHINDDNVYVEVDMHGGKYEVRARRASALQAFWPGLQVLAGDVSGAIRTHEHMFVLWDEFGTMPELIDLVPRRVSKPGNRGIVINWARTSPLRPELIESTYHLYQATRDHKYLKMGRQMLQDIRRVSEVPCGYAAVGDIYTLDIEDRMDSYFLSETVKYLYLLFSDDPDVVVPVPPPRTQKESALPVNKSCAAVEMDKRYVISLPGSRVKRTSNVSALPDESLPTRRNEKPLKSTDVVFSTEGHVLILNSLLFRSAKEQSPMPVLPMCEDGKLQGRKRNMELAAYRAMLPRPPVVPVGLAVRLGDVHLMTLVASPATFGLQITKPTPFEAPLLLFTPEIGEACKSIDPDRVRGKIVMVDRGTCTFAAKALRLQDAGAAGVIVINSSAATNKKSSRRYSLADDALGLGRYVTIPIALVAHEDVVQLHWYVVVETLLSANGTQSEADEVNIDGASVEGDEADVADYAALTGSLSPWLY
;
A
#
# COMPACT_ATOMS: atom_id res chain seq x y z
N MET A 1 -19.80 6.61 8.49
CA MET A 1 -20.27 6.97 7.14
C MET A 1 -21.22 5.88 6.72
N HIS A 2 -22.42 6.21 6.21
CA HIS A 2 -23.41 5.19 5.86
C HIS A 2 -22.99 4.47 4.56
N ALA A 3 -23.32 3.18 4.41
CA ALA A 3 -22.91 2.39 3.23
C ALA A 3 -23.41 2.99 1.90
N SER A 4 -24.59 3.62 1.89
CA SER A 4 -25.12 4.31 0.71
C SER A 4 -24.31 5.54 0.32
N GLU A 5 -23.81 6.31 1.30
CA GLU A 5 -22.92 7.46 1.05
C GLU A 5 -21.58 6.97 0.51
N ARG A 6 -21.06 5.89 1.08
CA ARG A 6 -19.80 5.28 0.63
C ARG A 6 -19.86 4.81 -0.83
N ARG A 7 -20.91 4.06 -1.21
CA ARG A 7 -21.17 3.71 -2.62
C ARG A 7 -21.28 4.91 -3.53
N HIS A 8 -21.94 5.98 -3.07
CA HIS A 8 -22.05 7.21 -3.85
C HIS A 8 -20.68 7.84 -4.11
N LEU A 9 -19.81 7.91 -3.10
CA LEU A 9 -18.45 8.43 -3.25
C LEU A 9 -17.57 7.53 -4.13
N GLN A 10 -17.70 6.21 -4.02
CA GLN A 10 -17.03 5.27 -4.91
C GLN A 10 -17.46 5.49 -6.37
N GLN A 11 -18.76 5.69 -6.61
CA GLN A 11 -19.29 5.99 -7.93
C GLN A 11 -18.79 7.34 -8.46
N GLN A 12 -18.66 8.36 -7.60
CA GLN A 12 -18.04 9.63 -7.99
C GLN A 12 -16.57 9.47 -8.37
N ALA A 13 -15.79 8.66 -7.65
CA ALA A 13 -14.41 8.35 -8.02
C ALA A 13 -14.33 7.59 -9.36
N ARG A 14 -15.27 6.66 -9.61
CA ARG A 14 -15.41 6.00 -10.92
C ARG A 14 -15.70 7.00 -12.04
N GLU A 15 -16.62 7.94 -11.82
CA GLU A 15 -16.95 9.00 -12.79
C GLU A 15 -15.76 9.93 -13.05
N MET A 16 -15.02 10.31 -11.99
CA MET A 16 -13.78 11.07 -12.09
C MET A 16 -12.75 10.38 -12.98
N PHE A 17 -12.56 9.07 -12.82
CA PHE A 17 -11.66 8.29 -13.69
C PHE A 17 -12.12 8.36 -15.15
N TYR A 18 -13.37 8.00 -15.46
CA TYR A 18 -13.83 7.97 -16.85
C TYR A 18 -13.91 9.35 -17.49
N HIS A 19 -14.15 10.41 -16.72
CA HIS A 19 -14.09 11.78 -17.22
C HIS A 19 -12.68 12.12 -17.71
N GLY A 20 -11.65 11.89 -16.89
CA GLY A 20 -10.26 12.10 -17.31
C GLY A 20 -9.81 11.14 -18.43
N TYR A 21 -10.09 9.84 -18.27
CA TYR A 21 -9.68 8.79 -19.22
C TYR A 21 -10.33 8.98 -20.61
N ARG A 22 -11.64 9.21 -20.70
CA ARG A 22 -12.30 9.40 -22.00
C ARG A 22 -11.82 10.66 -22.70
N ASN A 23 -11.66 11.76 -21.97
CA ASN A 23 -11.13 12.99 -22.56
C ASN A 23 -9.68 12.84 -23.00
N TYR A 24 -8.85 12.07 -22.27
CA TYR A 24 -7.53 11.69 -22.76
C TYR A 24 -7.64 10.92 -24.09
N MET A 25 -8.52 9.90 -24.15
CA MET A 25 -8.71 9.10 -25.37
C MET A 25 -9.23 9.93 -26.56
N ASP A 26 -10.09 10.92 -26.33
CA ASP A 26 -10.70 11.73 -27.38
C ASP A 26 -9.81 12.89 -27.85
N HIS A 27 -9.00 13.47 -26.95
CA HIS A 27 -8.28 14.72 -27.21
C HIS A 27 -6.75 14.61 -27.21
N ALA A 28 -6.20 13.61 -26.51
CA ALA A 28 -4.77 13.50 -26.28
C ALA A 28 -4.16 12.23 -26.86
N TYR A 29 -4.85 11.09 -26.93
CA TYR A 29 -4.33 9.87 -27.53
C TYR A 29 -3.88 10.12 -29.00
N PRO A 30 -2.68 9.67 -29.42
CA PRO A 30 -1.73 8.80 -28.73
C PRO A 30 -0.61 9.52 -27.95
N TRP A 31 -0.74 10.82 -27.71
CA TRP A 31 0.24 11.58 -26.92
C TRP A 31 0.26 11.14 -25.45
N ASP A 32 1.28 11.54 -24.72
CA ASP A 32 1.59 10.97 -23.41
C ASP A 32 0.62 11.44 -22.31
N GLU A 33 0.24 12.72 -22.32
CA GLU A 33 -0.65 13.30 -21.30
C GLU A 33 -1.69 14.23 -21.91
N LEU A 34 -2.71 14.57 -21.13
CA LEU A 34 -3.77 15.50 -21.52
C LEU A 34 -3.47 16.91 -21.00
N LYS A 35 -3.74 17.89 -21.86
CA LYS A 35 -3.85 19.31 -21.53
C LYS A 35 -5.34 19.66 -21.43
N PRO A 36 -5.92 19.63 -20.22
CA PRO A 36 -7.37 19.59 -20.03
C PRO A 36 -8.07 20.95 -20.20
N LEU A 37 -7.35 22.07 -20.23
CA LEU A 37 -7.91 23.40 -20.55
C LEU A 37 -7.94 23.64 -22.06
N SER A 38 -6.90 23.22 -22.78
CA SER A 38 -6.83 23.35 -24.24
C SER A 38 -7.44 22.18 -25.00
N CYS A 39 -7.85 21.11 -24.31
CA CYS A 39 -8.33 19.85 -24.89
C CYS A 39 -7.35 19.32 -25.95
N ALA A 40 -6.06 19.25 -25.58
CA ALA A 40 -4.98 18.86 -26.48
C ALA A 40 -4.06 17.81 -25.82
N GLY A 41 -3.31 17.08 -26.64
CA GLY A 41 -2.26 16.20 -26.12
C GLY A 41 -0.98 16.95 -25.78
N ARG A 42 -0.38 16.60 -24.65
CA ARG A 42 0.98 16.99 -24.26
C ARG A 42 1.98 16.09 -24.96
N ARG A 43 2.91 16.69 -25.70
CA ARG A 43 3.78 15.96 -26.62
C ARG A 43 5.23 15.89 -26.13
N TRP A 44 5.83 14.71 -26.21
CA TRP A 44 7.24 14.46 -25.93
C TRP A 44 8.19 15.29 -26.81
N ASP A 45 7.81 15.60 -28.06
CA ASP A 45 8.64 16.29 -29.04
C ASP A 45 8.65 17.82 -28.90
N ARG A 46 7.96 18.37 -27.88
CA ARG A 46 7.95 19.82 -27.61
C ARG A 46 8.65 20.23 -26.32
N ARG A 47 8.76 19.32 -25.33
CA ARG A 47 9.41 19.54 -24.02
C ARG A 47 9.02 20.88 -23.37
N GLU A 48 7.73 21.14 -23.24
CA GLU A 48 7.19 22.41 -22.75
C GLU A 48 7.60 22.75 -21.31
N ARG A 49 7.96 21.76 -20.47
CA ARG A 49 8.49 21.95 -19.09
C ARG A 49 9.99 21.65 -18.94
N GLY A 50 10.74 21.50 -20.03
CA GLY A 50 12.15 21.10 -19.95
C GLY A 50 12.32 19.69 -19.38
N ASP A 51 13.21 19.52 -18.40
CA ASP A 51 13.58 18.22 -17.84
C ASP A 51 12.42 17.47 -17.16
N LEU A 52 11.42 18.18 -16.65
CA LEU A 52 10.19 17.56 -16.11
C LEU A 52 9.40 16.79 -17.16
N ASP A 53 9.64 17.06 -18.44
CA ASP A 53 9.02 16.31 -19.53
C ASP A 53 9.82 15.07 -19.93
N ASP A 54 10.92 14.71 -19.27
CA ASP A 54 11.70 13.50 -19.58
C ASP A 54 10.96 12.18 -19.25
N VAL A 55 9.83 12.28 -18.54
CA VAL A 55 8.84 11.21 -18.39
C VAL A 55 8.11 10.91 -19.71
N LEU A 56 8.07 11.86 -20.65
CA LEU A 56 7.38 11.72 -21.94
C LEU A 56 8.30 11.08 -22.98
N GLY A 57 7.90 9.93 -23.53
CA GLY A 57 8.65 9.22 -24.58
C GLY A 57 7.85 8.95 -25.85
N GLY A 58 6.59 9.37 -25.92
CA GLY A 58 5.68 9.08 -27.03
C GLY A 58 5.19 7.64 -27.05
N PHE A 59 4.96 7.07 -25.86
CA PHE A 59 4.48 5.70 -25.65
C PHE A 59 3.06 5.69 -25.04
N SER A 60 2.30 6.77 -25.24
CA SER A 60 0.93 6.93 -24.72
C SER A 60 0.89 6.75 -23.20
N LEU A 61 1.78 7.45 -22.49
CA LEU A 61 2.02 7.31 -21.06
C LEU A 61 0.73 7.14 -20.23
N THR A 62 -0.23 8.07 -20.33
CA THR A 62 -1.48 8.02 -19.56
C THR A 62 -2.29 6.74 -19.82
N LEU A 63 -2.28 6.23 -21.06
CA LEU A 63 -2.95 4.95 -21.36
C LEU A 63 -2.25 3.78 -20.68
N VAL A 64 -0.93 3.70 -20.79
CA VAL A 64 -0.13 2.62 -20.18
C VAL A 64 -0.27 2.62 -18.66
N ASP A 65 -0.14 3.81 -18.06
CA ASP A 65 -0.16 4.03 -16.62
C ASP A 65 -1.53 3.68 -16.01
N SER A 66 -2.62 3.90 -16.74
CA SER A 66 -3.99 3.65 -16.26
C SER A 66 -4.58 2.27 -16.59
N LEU A 67 -3.82 1.36 -17.22
CA LEU A 67 -4.33 0.04 -17.63
C LEU A 67 -4.87 -0.77 -16.43
N ASP A 68 -4.12 -0.82 -15.34
CA ASP A 68 -4.51 -1.60 -14.16
C ASP A 68 -5.73 -1.02 -13.43
N MET A 69 -5.95 0.30 -13.53
CA MET A 69 -7.13 0.96 -12.99
C MET A 69 -8.42 0.47 -13.69
N LEU A 70 -8.38 0.17 -15.00
CA LEU A 70 -9.52 -0.44 -15.69
C LEU A 70 -9.87 -1.82 -15.10
N ALA A 71 -8.86 -2.59 -14.68
CA ALA A 71 -9.07 -3.86 -14.00
C ALA A 71 -9.65 -3.65 -12.58
N VAL A 72 -9.12 -2.69 -11.81
CA VAL A 72 -9.64 -2.30 -10.48
C VAL A 72 -11.13 -1.90 -10.56
N LEU A 73 -11.53 -1.21 -11.64
CA LEU A 73 -12.93 -0.85 -11.91
C LEU A 73 -13.82 -2.04 -12.34
N GLY A 74 -13.23 -3.21 -12.58
CA GLY A 74 -13.90 -4.40 -13.12
C GLY A 74 -14.35 -4.24 -14.57
N ASP A 75 -13.83 -3.25 -15.31
CA ASP A 75 -14.22 -2.99 -16.70
C ASP A 75 -13.40 -3.83 -17.67
N ARG A 76 -13.81 -5.08 -17.81
CA ARG A 76 -13.14 -6.07 -18.65
C ARG A 76 -13.08 -5.68 -20.13
N ASP A 77 -14.17 -5.15 -20.66
CA ASP A 77 -14.25 -4.84 -22.10
C ASP A 77 -13.32 -3.66 -22.43
N GLU A 78 -13.31 -2.63 -21.59
CA GLU A 78 -12.40 -1.49 -21.78
C GLU A 78 -10.94 -1.87 -21.52
N PHE A 79 -10.67 -2.68 -20.50
CA PHE A 79 -9.33 -3.22 -20.24
C PHE A 79 -8.79 -3.96 -21.46
N ALA A 80 -9.56 -4.91 -22.02
CA ALA A 80 -9.15 -5.68 -23.20
C ALA A 80 -8.92 -4.77 -24.43
N ARG A 81 -9.77 -3.75 -24.60
CA ARG A 81 -9.62 -2.74 -25.67
C ARG A 81 -8.32 -1.95 -25.51
N ALA A 82 -8.05 -1.45 -24.31
CA ALA A 82 -6.87 -0.65 -23.99
C ALA A 82 -5.58 -1.47 -24.13
N VAL A 83 -5.56 -2.71 -23.62
CA VAL A 83 -4.43 -3.65 -23.81
C VAL A 83 -4.14 -3.85 -25.30
N THR A 84 -5.17 -4.16 -26.09
CA THR A 84 -5.02 -4.34 -27.55
C THR A 84 -4.46 -3.08 -28.23
N LEU A 85 -4.89 -1.90 -27.79
CA LEU A 85 -4.44 -0.63 -28.33
C LEU A 85 -2.96 -0.38 -28.02
N VAL A 86 -2.55 -0.59 -26.76
CA VAL A 86 -1.14 -0.49 -26.32
C VAL A 86 -0.27 -1.45 -27.11
N SER A 87 -0.64 -2.74 -27.17
CA SER A 87 0.12 -3.77 -27.90
C SER A 87 0.33 -3.47 -29.38
N ARG A 88 -0.53 -2.65 -29.99
CA ARG A 88 -0.44 -2.30 -31.42
C ARG A 88 0.22 -0.96 -31.70
N SER A 89 0.13 -0.01 -30.77
CA SER A 89 0.51 1.40 -31.03
C SER A 89 1.78 1.84 -30.32
N VAL A 90 2.13 1.23 -29.18
CA VAL A 90 3.32 1.60 -28.42
C VAL A 90 4.57 1.03 -29.09
N THR A 91 5.60 1.87 -29.22
CA THR A 91 6.93 1.49 -29.71
C THR A 91 8.00 2.28 -28.96
N PHE A 92 9.11 1.61 -28.64
CA PHE A 92 10.28 2.22 -28.03
C PHE A 92 11.39 2.51 -29.02
N ASP A 93 11.18 2.25 -30.32
CA ASP A 93 12.13 2.59 -31.38
C ASP A 93 11.99 4.06 -31.78
N ARG A 94 12.43 4.96 -30.89
CA ARG A 94 12.30 6.40 -31.06
C ARG A 94 13.59 7.11 -30.64
N ASP A 95 14.01 8.09 -31.43
CA ASP A 95 15.12 8.99 -31.05
C ASP A 95 14.62 10.01 -30.01
N VAL A 96 14.56 9.55 -28.76
CA VAL A 96 14.12 10.34 -27.62
C VAL A 96 14.90 9.91 -26.37
N THR A 97 15.35 10.91 -25.61
CA THR A 97 15.95 10.71 -24.29
C THR A 97 14.85 10.66 -23.23
N VAL A 98 14.85 9.63 -22.39
CA VAL A 98 13.86 9.47 -21.32
C VAL A 98 14.55 9.31 -19.97
N SER A 99 13.82 9.63 -18.91
CA SER A 99 14.24 9.33 -17.53
C SER A 99 14.17 7.83 -17.28
N VAL A 100 15.26 7.24 -16.77
CA VAL A 100 15.33 5.82 -16.42
C VAL A 100 14.36 5.50 -15.28
N PHE A 101 14.26 6.41 -14.31
CA PHE A 101 13.37 6.28 -13.17
C PHE A 101 11.90 6.28 -13.59
N GLU A 102 11.47 7.35 -14.25
CA GLU A 102 10.07 7.54 -14.66
C GLU A 102 9.61 6.46 -15.65
N SER A 103 10.47 6.07 -16.59
CA SER A 103 10.16 4.99 -17.54
C SER A 103 10.02 3.64 -16.85
N THR A 104 10.75 3.40 -15.76
CA THR A 104 10.65 2.14 -15.01
C THR A 104 9.36 2.11 -14.22
N ILE A 105 9.11 3.12 -13.38
CA ILE A 105 7.99 3.09 -12.44
C ILE A 105 6.62 3.21 -13.12
N ARG A 106 6.49 3.97 -14.22
CA ARG A 106 5.21 4.18 -14.92
C ARG A 106 4.99 3.20 -16.08
N VAL A 107 6.01 3.01 -16.92
CA VAL A 107 5.84 2.25 -18.17
C VAL A 107 6.11 0.77 -17.94
N ILE A 108 7.28 0.40 -17.39
CA ILE A 108 7.54 -1.00 -17.03
C ILE A 108 6.55 -1.45 -15.95
N GLY A 109 6.33 -0.64 -14.92
CA GLY A 109 5.33 -0.89 -13.87
C GLY A 109 3.93 -1.15 -14.43
N GLY A 110 3.41 -0.23 -15.25
CA GLY A 110 2.08 -0.35 -15.85
C GLY A 110 1.94 -1.56 -16.78
N LEU A 111 2.95 -1.82 -17.64
CA LEU A 111 2.95 -2.97 -18.54
C LEU A 111 3.05 -4.31 -17.80
N VAL A 112 3.89 -4.40 -16.77
CA VAL A 112 4.04 -5.61 -15.94
C VAL A 112 2.76 -5.88 -15.15
N SER A 113 2.19 -4.86 -14.51
CA SER A 113 0.91 -4.98 -13.78
C SER A 113 -0.21 -5.44 -14.70
N ALA A 114 -0.40 -4.77 -15.84
CA ALA A 114 -1.41 -5.13 -16.81
C ALA A 114 -1.17 -6.53 -17.41
N HIS A 115 0.07 -6.96 -17.62
CA HIS A 115 0.38 -8.33 -18.05
C HIS A 115 -0.12 -9.37 -17.04
N MET A 116 0.16 -9.16 -15.75
CA MET A 116 -0.28 -10.08 -14.69
C MET A 116 -1.81 -10.10 -14.57
N LEU A 117 -2.47 -8.95 -14.78
CA LEU A 117 -3.92 -8.86 -14.75
C LEU A 117 -4.58 -9.51 -15.97
N ALA A 118 -3.99 -9.35 -17.16
CA ALA A 118 -4.50 -9.90 -18.41
C ALA A 118 -4.32 -11.42 -18.51
N SER A 119 -3.14 -11.93 -18.11
CA SER A 119 -2.75 -13.33 -18.28
C SER A 119 -3.52 -14.29 -17.38
N SER A 120 -4.02 -15.38 -17.95
CA SER A 120 -4.69 -16.48 -17.22
C SER A 120 -3.77 -17.23 -16.26
N ALA A 121 -2.45 -17.15 -16.46
CA ALA A 121 -1.47 -17.73 -15.55
C ALA A 121 -1.45 -17.05 -14.17
N TYR A 122 -2.03 -15.86 -14.07
CA TYR A 122 -2.11 -15.07 -12.84
C TYR A 122 -3.57 -14.73 -12.52
N PHE A 123 -4.11 -13.64 -13.06
CA PHE A 123 -5.47 -13.21 -12.75
C PHE A 123 -6.50 -13.58 -13.84
N GLY A 124 -6.19 -13.32 -15.12
CA GLY A 124 -7.03 -13.73 -16.24
C GLY A 124 -8.22 -12.82 -16.56
N MET A 125 -7.99 -11.50 -16.67
CA MET A 125 -8.98 -10.55 -17.20
C MET A 125 -9.28 -10.79 -18.68
N MET A 126 -8.34 -11.36 -19.44
CA MET A 126 -8.49 -11.66 -20.86
C MET A 126 -8.46 -13.18 -21.08
N ASP A 127 -9.08 -13.63 -22.16
CA ASP A 127 -9.04 -15.03 -22.54
C ASP A 127 -7.69 -15.38 -23.21
N ASP A 128 -7.28 -16.65 -23.14
CA ASP A 128 -5.99 -17.12 -23.67
C ASP A 128 -5.84 -16.91 -25.19
N ASP A 129 -6.96 -16.82 -25.90
CA ASP A 129 -7.03 -16.51 -27.34
C ASP A 129 -6.97 -15.00 -27.63
N GLU A 130 -7.04 -14.14 -26.61
CA GLU A 130 -7.05 -12.68 -26.74
C GLU A 130 -5.75 -12.02 -26.32
N TYR A 131 -4.98 -12.67 -25.45
CA TYR A 131 -3.74 -12.14 -24.91
C TYR A 131 -2.65 -13.21 -24.87
N HIS A 132 -1.50 -12.89 -25.48
CA HIS A 132 -0.39 -13.83 -25.63
C HIS A 132 0.91 -13.33 -25.01
N GLY A 133 0.83 -12.31 -24.13
CA GLY A 133 1.99 -11.77 -23.40
C GLY A 133 2.65 -10.56 -24.07
N GLU A 134 1.96 -9.89 -24.99
CA GLU A 134 2.46 -8.75 -25.75
C GLU A 134 2.98 -7.62 -24.84
N LEU A 135 2.31 -7.33 -23.71
CA LEU A 135 2.74 -6.28 -22.78
C LEU A 135 4.04 -6.65 -22.06
N LEU A 136 4.27 -7.93 -21.76
CA LEU A 136 5.54 -8.38 -21.19
C LEU A 136 6.67 -8.25 -22.22
N GLY A 137 6.40 -8.53 -23.49
CA GLY A 137 7.34 -8.28 -24.59
C GLY A 137 7.75 -6.80 -24.69
N LEU A 138 6.78 -5.89 -24.59
CA LEU A 138 7.03 -4.45 -24.54
C LEU A 138 7.85 -4.04 -23.31
N ALA A 139 7.49 -4.53 -22.12
CA ALA A 139 8.22 -4.23 -20.88
C ALA A 139 9.67 -4.72 -20.95
N GLU A 140 9.90 -5.90 -21.52
CA GLU A 140 11.23 -6.48 -21.72
C GLU A 140 12.05 -5.67 -22.74
N GLU A 141 11.44 -5.22 -23.84
CA GLU A 141 12.09 -4.36 -24.82
C GLU A 141 12.56 -3.04 -24.17
N LEU A 142 11.67 -2.34 -23.46
CA LEU A 142 12.01 -1.10 -22.78
C LEU A 142 13.10 -1.35 -21.73
N GLY A 143 12.95 -2.38 -20.90
CA GLY A 143 13.96 -2.77 -19.91
C GLY A 143 15.35 -2.94 -20.54
N ARG A 144 15.44 -3.63 -21.69
CA ARG A 144 16.72 -3.79 -22.43
C ARG A 144 17.31 -2.46 -22.89
N ARG A 145 16.49 -1.51 -23.32
CA ARG A 145 16.93 -0.16 -23.72
C ARG A 145 17.40 0.67 -22.51
N LEU A 146 16.88 0.41 -21.31
CA LEU A 146 17.32 1.08 -20.08
C LEU A 146 18.58 0.47 -19.45
N LEU A 147 18.87 -0.81 -19.67
CA LEU A 147 20.04 -1.50 -19.08
C LEU A 147 21.39 -0.78 -19.24
N PRO A 148 21.72 -0.16 -20.40
CA PRO A 148 22.98 0.58 -20.55
C PRO A 148 23.18 1.70 -19.51
N ALA A 149 22.09 2.22 -18.92
CA ALA A 149 22.20 3.24 -17.89
C ALA A 149 22.98 2.77 -16.65
N PHE A 150 22.93 1.47 -16.35
CA PHE A 150 23.59 0.84 -15.20
C PHE A 150 25.06 0.51 -15.42
N ASP A 151 25.60 0.71 -16.64
CA ASP A 151 26.99 0.41 -16.97
C ASP A 151 27.94 1.54 -16.53
N THR A 152 27.83 1.90 -15.25
CA THR A 152 28.71 2.84 -14.55
C THR A 152 29.69 2.09 -13.64
N GLN A 153 30.76 2.76 -13.20
CA GLN A 153 31.77 2.14 -12.33
C GLN A 153 31.18 1.69 -10.98
N THR A 154 30.26 2.48 -10.43
CA THR A 154 29.59 2.16 -9.17
C THR A 154 28.45 1.15 -9.36
N GLY A 155 27.85 1.10 -10.55
CA GLY A 155 26.60 0.38 -10.83
C GLY A 155 25.34 1.19 -10.53
N LEU A 156 25.48 2.47 -10.13
CA LEU A 156 24.37 3.41 -10.07
C LEU A 156 23.97 3.81 -11.49
N PRO A 157 22.67 3.78 -11.84
CA PRO A 157 22.24 4.19 -13.16
C PRO A 157 22.40 5.70 -13.37
N VAL A 158 22.84 6.10 -14.58
CA VAL A 158 22.66 7.48 -15.04
C VAL A 158 21.16 7.83 -15.09
N HIS A 159 20.85 9.11 -14.96
CA HIS A 159 19.46 9.55 -14.87
C HIS A 159 18.67 9.39 -16.19
N ARG A 160 19.36 9.52 -17.34
CA ARG A 160 18.72 9.58 -18.66
C ARG A 160 19.35 8.61 -19.65
N VAL A 161 18.53 8.11 -20.57
CA VAL A 161 18.96 7.25 -21.68
C VAL A 161 18.17 7.56 -22.95
N ASN A 162 18.85 7.59 -24.10
CA ASN A 162 18.18 7.67 -25.39
C ASN A 162 17.71 6.27 -25.81
N LEU A 163 16.44 6.14 -26.19
CA LEU A 163 15.86 4.83 -26.49
C LEU A 163 16.46 4.16 -27.73
N GLN A 164 17.01 4.92 -28.69
CA GLN A 164 17.71 4.38 -29.86
C GLN A 164 19.23 4.33 -29.69
N HIS A 165 19.80 5.33 -29.05
CA HIS A 165 21.25 5.56 -29.02
C HIS A 165 21.92 5.18 -27.70
N GLY A 166 21.15 4.83 -26.66
CA GLY A 166 21.66 4.51 -25.33
C GLY A 166 22.13 5.75 -24.56
N VAL A 167 23.15 5.59 -23.72
CA VAL A 167 23.68 6.66 -22.87
C VAL A 167 24.61 7.57 -23.68
N SER A 168 24.34 8.88 -23.67
CA SER A 168 25.20 9.87 -24.32
C SER A 168 26.45 10.17 -23.49
N LEU A 169 27.63 10.09 -24.11
CA LEU A 169 28.91 10.47 -23.46
C LEU A 169 29.10 11.99 -23.30
N HIS A 170 28.19 12.79 -23.87
CA HIS A 170 28.28 14.26 -23.83
C HIS A 170 27.30 14.90 -22.83
N ASP A 171 26.41 14.11 -22.24
CA ASP A 171 25.43 14.61 -21.27
C ASP A 171 25.94 14.46 -19.83
N ARG A 172 26.77 15.41 -19.40
CA ARG A 172 27.30 15.43 -18.02
C ARG A 172 26.22 15.64 -16.95
N ALA A 173 25.06 16.19 -17.31
CA ALA A 173 23.96 16.37 -16.35
C ALA A 173 23.33 15.02 -15.96
N ALA A 174 23.45 14.00 -16.81
CA ALA A 174 22.98 12.64 -16.52
C ALA A 174 23.89 11.86 -15.54
N GLU A 175 25.08 12.39 -15.19
CA GLU A 175 26.05 11.75 -14.30
C GLU A 175 25.71 11.93 -12.80
N ILE A 176 24.73 12.77 -12.47
CA ILE A 176 24.21 12.95 -11.10
C ILE A 176 22.84 12.28 -10.99
N THR A 177 22.65 11.46 -9.97
CA THR A 177 21.37 10.81 -9.64
C THR A 177 21.00 11.02 -8.17
N CYS A 178 19.87 10.49 -7.73
CA CYS A 178 19.41 10.53 -6.34
C CYS A 178 18.99 9.13 -5.85
N PRO A 179 18.89 8.90 -4.53
CA PRO A 179 18.44 7.62 -3.99
C PRO A 179 17.11 7.12 -4.56
N ALA A 180 16.12 8.00 -4.73
CA ALA A 180 14.84 7.62 -5.32
C ALA A 180 15.02 7.12 -6.76
N ALA A 181 15.64 7.93 -7.63
CA ALA A 181 15.80 7.60 -9.05
C ALA A 181 16.67 6.36 -9.30
N ALA A 182 17.71 6.15 -8.51
CA ALA A 182 18.61 5.01 -8.67
C ALA A 182 18.19 3.76 -7.89
N GLY A 183 17.46 3.92 -6.78
CA GLY A 183 17.09 2.83 -5.88
C GLY A 183 15.67 2.31 -6.07
N SER A 184 14.78 3.08 -6.69
CA SER A 184 13.36 2.76 -6.84
C SER A 184 13.04 2.13 -8.20
N LEU A 185 13.98 1.31 -8.68
CA LEU A 185 13.85 0.52 -9.91
C LEU A 185 13.66 -0.97 -9.61
N LEU A 186 13.94 -1.35 -8.35
CA LEU A 186 14.13 -2.74 -7.96
C LEU A 186 12.86 -3.58 -8.04
N VAL A 187 11.70 -3.05 -7.65
CA VAL A 187 10.45 -3.82 -7.63
C VAL A 187 10.05 -4.23 -9.06
N GLU A 188 9.94 -3.27 -9.99
CA GLU A 188 9.58 -3.50 -11.38
C GLU A 188 10.60 -4.38 -12.10
N MET A 189 11.89 -4.07 -11.94
CA MET A 189 12.96 -4.83 -12.57
C MET A 189 13.03 -6.26 -12.04
N ALA A 190 12.67 -6.48 -10.78
CA ALA A 190 12.58 -7.83 -10.22
C ALA A 190 11.42 -8.62 -10.84
N TYR A 191 10.21 -8.06 -10.88
CA TYR A 191 9.10 -8.70 -11.58
C TYR A 191 9.44 -8.97 -13.04
N LEU A 192 10.06 -8.02 -13.74
CA LEU A 192 10.49 -8.19 -15.12
C LEU A 192 11.45 -9.39 -15.27
N SER A 193 12.49 -9.49 -14.42
CA SER A 193 13.38 -10.65 -14.40
C SER A 193 12.65 -11.97 -14.12
N ARG A 194 11.70 -11.99 -13.18
CA ARG A 194 10.97 -13.23 -12.84
C ARG A 194 10.02 -13.68 -13.94
N LEU A 195 9.42 -12.74 -14.66
CA LEU A 195 8.47 -13.03 -15.73
C LEU A 195 9.15 -13.41 -17.05
N THR A 196 10.30 -12.81 -17.36
CA THR A 196 11.03 -13.07 -18.62
C THR A 196 12.10 -14.14 -18.50
N GLY A 197 12.59 -14.38 -17.28
CA GLY A 197 13.77 -15.21 -17.03
C GLY A 197 15.12 -14.51 -17.26
N ASP A 198 15.13 -13.23 -17.63
CA ASP A 198 16.37 -12.45 -17.78
C ASP A 198 16.77 -11.82 -16.44
N GLU A 199 17.71 -12.46 -15.73
CA GLU A 199 18.16 -12.03 -14.39
C GLU A 199 18.86 -10.66 -14.37
N ARG A 200 19.24 -10.10 -15.52
CA ARG A 200 20.01 -8.85 -15.57
C ARG A 200 19.25 -7.67 -14.99
N PHE A 201 17.93 -7.59 -15.18
CA PHE A 201 17.12 -6.47 -14.67
C PHE A 201 17.20 -6.38 -13.14
N GLU A 202 16.80 -7.45 -12.44
CA GLU A 202 16.86 -7.53 -10.98
C GLU A 202 18.29 -7.37 -10.46
N ALA A 203 19.26 -8.05 -11.06
CA ALA A 203 20.64 -8.02 -10.58
C ALA A 203 21.25 -6.60 -10.64
N ARG A 204 20.97 -5.84 -11.71
CA ARG A 204 21.46 -4.46 -11.86
C ARG A 204 20.77 -3.51 -10.88
N ALA A 205 19.45 -3.61 -10.74
CA ALA A 205 18.70 -2.78 -9.79
C ALA A 205 19.11 -3.07 -8.33
N LYS A 206 19.30 -4.34 -7.96
CA LYS A 206 19.82 -4.72 -6.63
C LYS A 206 21.18 -4.10 -6.35
N ARG A 207 22.09 -4.18 -7.31
CA ARG A 207 23.44 -3.62 -7.19
C ARG A 207 23.38 -2.10 -6.96
N ALA A 208 22.48 -1.39 -7.64
CA ALA A 208 22.30 0.05 -7.44
C ALA A 208 21.84 0.38 -6.01
N VAL A 209 20.83 -0.32 -5.47
CA VAL A 209 20.36 -0.11 -4.09
C VAL A 209 21.47 -0.38 -3.08
N VAL A 210 22.20 -1.49 -3.24
CA VAL A 210 23.32 -1.83 -2.36
C VAL A 210 24.42 -0.76 -2.44
N ALA A 211 24.73 -0.25 -3.63
CA ALA A 211 25.73 0.79 -3.81
C ALA A 211 25.35 2.11 -3.11
N ILE A 212 24.07 2.48 -3.09
CA ILE A 212 23.55 3.62 -2.30
C ILE A 212 23.69 3.32 -0.81
N TRP A 213 23.21 2.15 -0.37
CA TRP A 213 23.20 1.73 1.03
C TRP A 213 24.59 1.71 1.66
N GLU A 214 25.61 1.27 0.92
CA GLU A 214 27.01 1.23 1.37
C GLU A 214 27.62 2.62 1.57
N ARG A 215 26.97 3.68 1.05
CA ARG A 215 27.44 5.08 1.13
C ARG A 215 26.69 5.92 2.15
N ARG A 216 25.79 5.32 2.93
CA ARG A 216 25.13 6.01 4.04
C ARG A 216 26.13 6.58 5.04
N SER A 217 25.72 7.61 5.77
CA SER A 217 26.53 8.20 6.83
C SER A 217 26.65 7.26 8.03
N HIS A 218 27.44 7.67 9.02
CA HIS A 218 27.51 6.97 10.32
C HIS A 218 26.19 7.02 11.11
N LEU A 219 25.20 7.80 10.66
CA LEU A 219 23.84 7.87 11.20
C LEU A 219 22.85 7.03 10.39
N ASP A 220 23.33 6.23 9.43
CA ASP A 220 22.53 5.48 8.45
C ASP A 220 21.63 6.37 7.55
N LEU A 221 21.91 7.68 7.49
CA LEU A 221 21.23 8.62 6.60
C LEU A 221 21.88 8.65 5.21
N LEU A 222 21.11 9.07 4.21
CA LEU A 222 21.55 9.23 2.82
C LEU A 222 21.53 10.72 2.42
N GLY A 223 22.39 11.08 1.47
CA GLY A 223 22.34 12.37 0.79
C GLY A 223 21.30 12.37 -0.34
N SER A 224 21.04 13.53 -0.93
CA SER A 224 20.00 13.75 -1.95
C SER A 224 20.53 13.68 -3.38
N ALA A 225 21.83 13.86 -3.59
CA ALA A 225 22.43 13.77 -4.92
C ALA A 225 23.79 13.08 -4.85
N ILE A 226 24.01 12.14 -5.77
CA ILE A 226 25.21 11.30 -5.84
C ILE A 226 25.72 11.23 -7.28
N ASP A 227 27.04 11.35 -7.43
CA ASP A 227 27.72 11.17 -8.70
C ASP A 227 27.86 9.67 -9.03
N VAL A 228 27.41 9.25 -10.21
CA VAL A 228 27.32 7.83 -10.58
C VAL A 228 28.67 7.18 -10.87
N HIS A 229 29.73 7.95 -11.09
CA HIS A 229 31.05 7.42 -11.45
C HIS A 229 31.95 7.29 -10.22
N SER A 230 32.08 8.36 -9.45
CA SER A 230 32.85 8.42 -8.21
C SER A 230 32.10 7.80 -7.02
N GLY A 231 30.77 7.84 -7.05
CA GLY A 231 29.93 7.46 -5.92
C GLY A 231 30.04 8.43 -4.74
N GLN A 232 30.48 9.66 -4.96
CA GLN A 232 30.51 10.70 -3.93
C GLN A 232 29.16 11.43 -3.85
N TRP A 233 28.73 11.74 -2.63
CA TRP A 233 27.57 12.60 -2.40
C TRP A 233 27.90 14.03 -2.84
N MET A 234 27.17 14.54 -3.83
CA MET A 234 27.24 15.93 -4.28
C MET A 234 26.44 16.85 -3.35
N HIS A 235 25.34 16.33 -2.79
CA HIS A 235 24.52 17.00 -1.80
C HIS A 235 24.24 16.06 -0.63
N SER A 236 24.66 16.45 0.56
CA SER A 236 24.49 15.72 1.83
C SER A 236 23.14 15.95 2.49
N HIS A 237 22.26 16.73 1.86
CA HIS A 237 20.91 17.00 2.35
C HIS A 237 20.08 15.72 2.33
N GLY A 238 19.44 15.38 3.45
CA GLY A 238 18.62 14.20 3.65
C GLY A 238 17.25 14.54 4.22
N GLY A 239 16.28 13.69 3.91
CA GLY A 239 14.87 13.86 4.25
C GLY A 239 14.07 12.64 3.81
N ILE A 240 12.76 12.71 3.95
CA ILE A 240 11.83 11.72 3.39
C ILE A 240 11.09 12.25 2.15
N GLY A 241 11.48 13.42 1.62
CA GLY A 241 10.83 14.02 0.46
C GLY A 241 11.50 13.65 -0.85
N ALA A 242 11.23 14.48 -1.86
CA ALA A 242 11.72 14.34 -3.23
C ALA A 242 13.19 13.89 -3.29
N GLY A 243 13.43 12.80 -4.02
CA GLY A 243 14.77 12.27 -4.26
C GLY A 243 15.25 11.24 -3.23
N LEU A 244 14.53 11.04 -2.12
CA LEU A 244 14.82 10.00 -1.13
C LEU A 244 13.63 9.10 -0.78
N ASP A 245 12.42 9.66 -0.78
CA ASP A 245 11.11 9.00 -0.58
C ASP A 245 11.06 7.50 -0.94
N SER A 246 10.95 7.17 -2.23
CA SER A 246 10.62 5.82 -2.71
C SER A 246 11.78 4.83 -2.54
N PHE A 247 13.00 5.30 -2.22
CA PHE A 247 14.10 4.42 -1.81
C PHE A 247 13.71 3.64 -0.55
N TYR A 248 13.16 4.33 0.45
CA TYR A 248 12.72 3.70 1.71
C TYR A 248 11.59 2.70 1.46
N GLU A 249 10.65 3.09 0.61
CA GLU A 249 9.51 2.29 0.21
C GLU A 249 9.96 0.96 -0.42
N TYR A 250 10.93 1.01 -1.35
CA TYR A 250 11.37 -0.16 -2.09
C TYR A 250 12.18 -1.14 -1.24
N LEU A 251 12.85 -0.69 -0.18
CA LEU A 251 13.45 -1.61 0.78
C LEU A 251 12.39 -2.50 1.44
N LEU A 252 11.25 -1.91 1.84
CA LEU A 252 10.16 -2.67 2.44
C LEU A 252 9.37 -3.48 1.40
N LYS A 253 8.94 -2.85 0.31
CA LYS A 253 8.13 -3.51 -0.72
C LYS A 253 8.90 -4.66 -1.39
N TYR A 254 10.22 -4.52 -1.59
CA TYR A 254 11.02 -5.62 -2.09
C TYR A 254 11.14 -6.78 -1.08
N TYR A 255 11.21 -6.50 0.23
CA TYR A 255 11.11 -7.54 1.25
C TYR A 255 9.76 -8.28 1.18
N LEU A 256 8.64 -7.55 1.01
CA LEU A 256 7.32 -8.15 0.93
C LEU A 256 7.20 -9.15 -0.23
N ILE A 257 7.74 -8.81 -1.41
CA ILE A 257 7.65 -9.69 -2.58
C ILE A 257 8.69 -10.82 -2.55
N SER A 258 9.88 -10.60 -1.99
CA SER A 258 10.99 -11.57 -2.05
C SER A 258 11.17 -12.43 -0.81
N GLY A 259 10.69 -11.98 0.35
CA GLY A 259 10.96 -12.59 1.66
C GLY A 259 12.42 -12.47 2.15
N ASP A 260 13.29 -11.75 1.43
CA ASP A 260 14.71 -11.67 1.76
C ASP A 260 14.96 -10.68 2.91
N ALA A 261 15.33 -11.24 4.06
CA ALA A 261 15.53 -10.52 5.31
C ALA A 261 16.61 -9.42 5.26
N GLN A 262 17.53 -9.46 4.27
CA GLN A 262 18.53 -8.41 4.11
C GLN A 262 17.86 -7.05 3.82
N TRP A 263 16.79 -7.02 3.03
CA TRP A 263 16.09 -5.78 2.65
C TRP A 263 15.29 -5.21 3.82
N MET A 264 14.65 -6.07 4.62
CA MET A 264 14.04 -5.69 5.88
C MET A 264 15.08 -5.13 6.87
N ALA A 265 16.31 -5.65 6.90
CA ALA A 265 17.37 -5.12 7.74
C ALA A 265 17.80 -3.70 7.30
N MET A 266 17.94 -3.46 5.99
CA MET A 266 18.21 -2.12 5.45
C MET A 266 17.06 -1.17 5.78
N PHE A 267 15.81 -1.59 5.53
CA PHE A 267 14.61 -0.79 5.82
C PHE A 267 14.56 -0.39 7.29
N ASN A 268 14.72 -1.34 8.22
CA ASN A 268 14.66 -1.04 9.66
C ASN A 268 15.74 -0.05 10.10
N ALA A 269 16.96 -0.16 9.53
CA ALA A 269 18.03 0.76 9.84
C ALA A 269 17.75 2.16 9.28
N SER A 270 17.29 2.28 8.03
CA SER A 270 16.83 3.54 7.45
C SER A 270 15.67 4.16 8.23
N TYR A 271 14.63 3.39 8.53
CA TYR A 271 13.46 3.85 9.28
C TYR A 271 13.86 4.37 10.65
N HIS A 272 14.69 3.62 11.38
CA HIS A 272 15.22 4.05 12.67
C HIS A 272 16.03 5.36 12.56
N ALA A 273 16.85 5.51 11.53
CA ALA A 273 17.62 6.73 11.29
C ALA A 273 16.72 7.93 11.04
N VAL A 274 15.71 7.78 10.18
CA VAL A 274 14.70 8.80 9.89
C VAL A 274 13.96 9.20 11.17
N GLU A 275 13.42 8.24 11.92
CA GLU A 275 12.69 8.52 13.17
C GLU A 275 13.59 9.17 14.25
N THR A 276 14.90 8.91 14.24
CA THR A 276 15.82 9.44 15.26
C THR A 276 16.35 10.83 14.92
N HIS A 277 16.60 11.09 13.63
CA HIS A 277 17.39 12.23 13.15
C HIS A 277 16.63 13.18 12.24
N ILE A 278 15.48 12.80 11.69
CA ILE A 278 14.67 13.60 10.74
C ILE A 278 13.33 13.98 11.37
N ASN A 279 12.72 13.08 12.15
CA ASN A 279 11.45 13.34 12.84
C ASN A 279 11.62 14.41 13.96
N ASP A 280 10.96 15.55 13.80
CA ASP A 280 10.83 16.67 14.74
C ASP A 280 9.34 16.86 15.08
N ASP A 281 8.88 16.21 16.16
CA ASP A 281 7.49 16.24 16.63
C ASP A 281 6.43 15.79 15.59
N ASN A 282 6.70 14.67 14.89
CA ASN A 282 5.90 14.10 13.78
C ASN A 282 5.89 14.94 12.50
N VAL A 283 6.81 15.90 12.39
CA VAL A 283 7.14 16.60 11.16
C VAL A 283 8.55 16.18 10.73
N TYR A 284 8.71 15.74 9.49
CA TYR A 284 9.98 15.22 9.01
C TYR A 284 10.76 16.33 8.30
N VAL A 285 11.70 16.92 9.05
CA VAL A 285 12.47 18.08 8.60
C VAL A 285 13.66 17.65 7.75
N GLU A 286 14.21 18.56 6.95
CA GLU A 286 15.38 18.26 6.14
C GLU A 286 16.68 18.54 6.91
N VAL A 287 17.63 17.61 6.87
CA VAL A 287 18.84 17.63 7.69
C VAL A 287 20.10 17.33 6.87
N ASP A 288 21.28 17.64 7.40
CA ASP A 288 22.51 17.08 6.86
C ASP A 288 22.65 15.59 7.23
N MET A 289 23.04 14.74 6.28
CA MET A 289 23.17 13.30 6.51
C MET A 289 24.20 12.95 7.59
N HIS A 290 25.22 13.80 7.84
CA HIS A 290 26.24 13.56 8.85
C HIS A 290 25.88 14.20 10.21
N GLY A 291 25.10 15.27 10.23
CA GLY A 291 24.69 15.96 11.45
C GLY A 291 23.32 15.55 12.01
N GLY A 292 22.43 15.02 11.16
CA GLY A 292 21.05 14.71 11.51
C GLY A 292 20.32 15.93 12.10
N LYS A 293 19.44 15.70 13.08
CA LYS A 293 18.71 16.76 13.79
C LYS A 293 19.55 17.84 14.47
N TYR A 294 20.87 17.65 14.60
CA TYR A 294 21.77 18.70 15.12
C TYR A 294 22.24 19.67 14.03
N GLU A 295 22.00 19.33 12.76
CA GLU A 295 22.29 20.17 11.58
C GLU A 295 21.07 20.19 10.65
N VAL A 296 19.98 20.81 11.12
CA VAL A 296 18.76 21.02 10.34
C VAL A 296 19.04 22.00 9.19
N ARG A 297 18.77 21.58 7.96
CA ARG A 297 18.91 22.40 6.75
C ARG A 297 17.66 23.23 6.48
N ALA A 298 16.48 22.61 6.62
CA ALA A 298 15.20 23.30 6.46
C ALA A 298 14.08 22.58 7.21
N ARG A 299 13.07 23.33 7.64
CA ARG A 299 11.84 22.79 8.23
C ARG A 299 10.73 22.86 7.19
N ARG A 300 10.73 21.92 6.26
CA ARG A 300 9.77 21.87 5.15
C ARG A 300 8.85 20.68 5.26
N ALA A 301 7.62 20.87 4.81
CA ALA A 301 6.75 19.76 4.40
C ALA A 301 6.60 19.79 2.87
N SER A 302 6.59 18.62 2.25
CA SER A 302 6.27 18.47 0.82
C SER A 302 5.08 17.54 0.65
N ALA A 303 4.30 17.75 -0.42
CA ALA A 303 3.24 16.83 -0.81
C ALA A 303 3.75 15.38 -0.94
N LEU A 304 4.94 15.18 -1.51
CA LEU A 304 5.56 13.87 -1.70
C LEU A 304 5.87 13.16 -0.38
N GLN A 305 6.14 13.90 0.71
CA GLN A 305 6.37 13.29 2.02
C GLN A 305 5.10 12.62 2.60
N ALA A 306 3.93 12.91 2.02
CA ALA A 306 2.68 12.32 2.46
C ALA A 306 2.54 10.82 2.11
N PHE A 307 3.53 10.19 1.47
CA PHE A 307 3.60 8.72 1.30
C PHE A 307 4.00 8.03 2.61
N TRP A 308 4.73 8.73 3.48
CA TRP A 308 5.36 8.15 4.66
C TRP A 308 4.36 7.52 5.64
N PRO A 309 3.18 8.11 5.93
CA PRO A 309 2.17 7.42 6.74
C PRO A 309 1.73 6.07 6.15
N GLY A 310 1.56 5.97 4.83
CA GLY A 310 1.27 4.71 4.14
C GLY A 310 2.39 3.69 4.34
N LEU A 311 3.65 4.12 4.19
CA LEU A 311 4.82 3.28 4.48
C LEU A 311 4.90 2.86 5.95
N GLN A 312 4.59 3.77 6.88
CA GLN A 312 4.50 3.49 8.31
C GLN A 312 3.43 2.43 8.60
N VAL A 313 2.28 2.49 7.92
CA VAL A 313 1.27 1.43 8.00
C VAL A 313 1.82 0.08 7.55
N LEU A 314 2.45 0.02 6.38
CA LEU A 314 3.05 -1.21 5.87
C LEU A 314 4.15 -1.76 6.79
N ALA A 315 4.90 -0.88 7.45
CA ALA A 315 5.94 -1.24 8.43
C ALA A 315 5.37 -1.69 9.80
N GLY A 316 4.07 -1.53 10.02
CA GLY A 316 3.38 -1.81 11.27
C GLY A 316 3.51 -0.72 12.35
N ASP A 317 3.94 0.50 11.99
CA ASP A 317 3.96 1.69 12.86
C ASP A 317 2.74 2.58 12.61
N VAL A 318 1.55 2.06 12.90
CA VAL A 318 0.31 2.80 12.62
C VAL A 318 0.11 3.97 13.57
N SER A 319 0.59 3.90 14.81
CA SER A 319 0.56 5.06 15.69
C SER A 319 1.40 6.21 15.14
N GLY A 320 2.59 5.92 14.59
CA GLY A 320 3.36 6.89 13.82
C GLY A 320 2.57 7.44 12.63
N ALA A 321 2.00 6.53 11.82
CA ALA A 321 1.22 6.89 10.64
C ALA A 321 0.04 7.84 10.96
N ILE A 322 -0.73 7.55 12.01
CA ILE A 322 -1.86 8.39 12.44
C ILE A 322 -1.38 9.82 12.72
N ARG A 323 -0.30 9.98 13.50
CA ARG A 323 0.22 11.31 13.85
C ARG A 323 0.75 12.05 12.63
N THR A 324 1.59 11.39 11.83
CA THR A 324 2.17 11.99 10.62
C THR A 324 1.08 12.41 9.63
N HIS A 325 0.09 11.55 9.40
CA HIS A 325 -1.03 11.83 8.51
C HIS A 325 -1.88 13.00 8.98
N GLU A 326 -2.20 13.10 10.26
CA GLU A 326 -2.96 14.22 10.83
C GLU A 326 -2.24 15.55 10.60
N HIS A 327 -0.91 15.58 10.71
CA HIS A 327 -0.10 16.76 10.39
C HIS A 327 -0.17 17.17 8.92
N MET A 328 -0.17 16.21 7.99
CA MET A 328 -0.28 16.48 6.55
C MET A 328 -1.71 16.86 6.14
N PHE A 329 -2.73 16.21 6.70
CA PHE A 329 -4.13 16.48 6.37
C PHE A 329 -4.55 17.89 6.78
N VAL A 330 -3.99 18.44 7.86
CA VAL A 330 -4.20 19.84 8.24
C VAL A 330 -3.76 20.81 7.13
N LEU A 331 -2.70 20.49 6.37
CA LEU A 331 -2.29 21.32 5.23
C LEU A 331 -3.32 21.26 4.11
N TRP A 332 -3.86 20.06 3.81
CA TRP A 332 -4.95 19.94 2.84
C TRP A 332 -6.17 20.75 3.27
N ASP A 333 -6.59 20.63 4.53
CA ASP A 333 -7.76 21.34 5.08
C ASP A 333 -7.61 22.87 5.01
N GLU A 334 -6.38 23.38 5.18
CA GLU A 334 -6.08 24.81 5.10
C GLU A 334 -6.10 25.35 3.66
N PHE A 335 -5.49 24.63 2.72
CA PHE A 335 -5.30 25.10 1.34
C PHE A 335 -6.37 24.60 0.36
N GLY A 336 -7.18 23.60 0.73
CA GLY A 336 -8.13 22.93 -0.16
C GLY A 336 -7.48 21.98 -1.18
N THR A 337 -6.16 21.85 -1.15
CA THR A 337 -5.36 20.86 -1.89
C THR A 337 -3.97 20.81 -1.24
N MET A 338 -3.15 19.79 -1.56
CA MET A 338 -1.84 19.66 -0.92
C MET A 338 -0.82 20.66 -1.50
N PRO A 339 -0.15 21.50 -0.69
CA PRO A 339 0.94 22.33 -1.17
C PRO A 339 2.16 21.47 -1.53
N GLU A 340 2.78 21.73 -2.69
CA GLU A 340 3.93 20.96 -3.17
C GLU A 340 5.14 21.05 -2.22
N LEU A 341 5.44 22.25 -1.72
CA LEU A 341 6.51 22.49 -0.76
C LEU A 341 6.25 23.74 0.09
N ILE A 342 6.21 23.57 1.41
CA ILE A 342 5.92 24.63 2.39
C ILE A 342 7.03 24.74 3.44
N ASP A 343 7.51 25.95 3.68
CA ASP A 343 8.36 26.26 4.83
C ASP A 343 7.47 26.39 6.08
N LEU A 344 7.65 25.49 7.05
CA LEU A 344 6.80 25.41 8.23
C LEU A 344 7.22 26.40 9.31
N VAL A 345 6.24 27.05 9.92
CA VAL A 345 6.47 27.87 11.13
C VAL A 345 6.55 26.93 12.34
N PRO A 346 7.56 27.07 13.23
CA PRO A 346 7.67 26.23 14.43
C PRO A 346 6.38 26.24 15.26
N ARG A 347 5.95 25.06 15.70
CA ARG A 347 4.67 24.84 16.39
C ARG A 347 4.46 25.72 17.64
N ARG A 348 5.55 26.13 18.30
CA ARG A 348 5.52 27.04 19.46
C ARG A 348 5.08 28.48 19.12
N VAL A 349 5.11 28.84 17.84
CA VAL A 349 4.85 30.21 17.34
C VAL A 349 3.72 30.22 16.29
N SER A 350 3.32 29.06 15.75
CA SER A 350 2.24 28.97 14.78
C SER A 350 0.88 29.29 15.42
N LYS A 351 0.05 30.04 14.69
CA LYS A 351 -1.34 30.33 15.03
C LYS A 351 -2.26 29.53 14.09
N PRO A 352 -3.53 29.27 14.45
CA PRO A 352 -4.52 28.78 13.49
C PRO A 352 -4.54 29.66 12.23
N GLY A 353 -4.46 29.05 11.04
CA GLY A 353 -4.37 29.76 9.75
C GLY A 353 -3.00 30.37 9.41
N ASN A 354 -1.93 29.97 10.10
CA ASN A 354 -0.56 30.34 9.75
C ASN A 354 0.41 29.18 10.05
N ARG A 355 0.34 28.13 9.23
CA ARG A 355 1.18 26.93 9.35
C ARG A 355 2.53 27.03 8.63
N GLY A 356 2.66 27.96 7.69
CA GLY A 356 3.85 28.07 6.86
C GLY A 356 3.67 29.03 5.70
N ILE A 357 4.73 29.17 4.90
CA ILE A 357 4.72 29.91 3.64
C ILE A 357 5.07 28.92 2.53
N VAL A 358 4.18 28.78 1.54
CA VAL A 358 4.44 27.96 0.37
C VAL A 358 5.56 28.60 -0.42
N ILE A 359 6.54 27.80 -0.81
CA ILE A 359 7.73 28.30 -1.48
C ILE A 359 7.33 28.89 -2.84
N ASN A 360 7.88 30.06 -3.18
CA ASN A 360 7.38 30.86 -4.29
C ASN A 360 7.38 30.14 -5.65
N TRP A 361 8.35 29.26 -5.90
CA TRP A 361 8.43 28.47 -7.13
C TRP A 361 7.65 27.14 -7.06
N ALA A 362 7.14 26.77 -5.88
CA ALA A 362 6.41 25.52 -5.60
C ALA A 362 4.94 25.79 -5.26
N ARG A 363 4.34 26.81 -5.87
CA ARG A 363 2.92 27.16 -5.67
C ARG A 363 1.96 26.25 -6.41
N THR A 364 2.45 25.45 -7.34
CA THR A 364 1.63 24.45 -8.03
C THR A 364 1.18 23.36 -7.05
N SER A 365 0.03 22.75 -7.30
CA SER A 365 -0.41 21.49 -6.68
C SER A 365 -0.91 20.58 -7.81
N PRO A 366 -0.06 19.64 -8.28
CA PRO A 366 -0.33 18.90 -9.50
C PRO A 366 -1.11 17.61 -9.25
N LEU A 367 -2.15 17.66 -8.42
CA LEU A 367 -3.06 16.53 -8.15
C LEU A 367 -2.36 15.28 -7.57
N ARG A 368 -1.36 15.52 -6.72
CA ARG A 368 -0.50 14.54 -6.05
C ARG A 368 -1.28 13.43 -5.30
N PRO A 369 -0.88 12.15 -5.40
CA PRO A 369 -1.62 11.01 -4.84
C PRO A 369 -1.33 10.71 -3.36
N GLU A 370 -0.18 11.11 -2.82
CA GLU A 370 0.44 10.42 -1.68
C GLU A 370 -0.38 10.55 -0.38
N LEU A 371 -1.03 11.70 -0.16
CA LEU A 371 -1.91 11.86 1.00
C LEU A 371 -3.16 10.98 0.91
N ILE A 372 -3.68 10.78 -0.30
CA ILE A 372 -4.85 9.92 -0.55
C ILE A 372 -4.44 8.45 -0.42
N GLU A 373 -3.26 8.06 -0.95
CA GLU A 373 -2.66 6.73 -0.74
C GLU A 373 -2.54 6.42 0.76
N SER A 374 -1.92 7.32 1.53
CA SER A 374 -1.78 7.17 2.98
C SER A 374 -3.13 7.09 3.69
N THR A 375 -4.13 7.86 3.23
CA THR A 375 -5.50 7.79 3.76
C THR A 375 -6.14 6.43 3.49
N TYR A 376 -5.93 5.86 2.30
CA TYR A 376 -6.34 4.51 1.95
C TYR A 376 -5.68 3.47 2.86
N HIS A 377 -4.36 3.49 3.00
CA HIS A 377 -3.64 2.52 3.84
C HIS A 377 -4.06 2.62 5.31
N LEU A 378 -4.22 3.83 5.84
CA LEU A 378 -4.72 4.04 7.19
C LEU A 378 -6.15 3.52 7.38
N TYR A 379 -7.05 3.75 6.42
CA TYR A 379 -8.38 3.16 6.46
C TYR A 379 -8.34 1.63 6.39
N GLN A 380 -7.49 1.06 5.54
CA GLN A 380 -7.33 -0.40 5.46
C GLN A 380 -6.87 -1.00 6.79
N ALA A 381 -5.92 -0.33 7.44
CA ALA A 381 -5.30 -0.79 8.68
C ALA A 381 -6.20 -0.61 9.91
N THR A 382 -6.96 0.49 9.98
CA THR A 382 -7.72 0.87 11.19
C THR A 382 -9.21 0.64 11.07
N ARG A 383 -9.75 0.60 9.85
CA ARG A 383 -11.19 0.68 9.53
C ARG A 383 -11.87 1.93 10.11
N ASP A 384 -11.11 2.96 10.46
CA ASP A 384 -11.62 4.19 11.05
C ASP A 384 -12.31 5.05 9.99
N HIS A 385 -13.61 5.32 10.21
CA HIS A 385 -14.43 6.16 9.34
C HIS A 385 -13.93 7.60 9.22
N LYS A 386 -13.01 8.09 10.07
CA LYS A 386 -12.37 9.40 9.90
C LYS A 386 -11.64 9.51 8.56
N TYR A 387 -10.97 8.43 8.13
CA TYR A 387 -10.27 8.40 6.84
C TYR A 387 -11.23 8.43 5.65
N LEU A 388 -12.43 7.84 5.79
CA LEU A 388 -13.48 8.00 4.78
C LEU A 388 -13.97 9.46 4.71
N LYS A 389 -14.12 10.14 5.86
CA LYS A 389 -14.52 11.55 5.90
C LYS A 389 -13.46 12.46 5.27
N MET A 390 -12.17 12.20 5.56
CA MET A 390 -11.03 12.88 4.95
C MET A 390 -10.96 12.63 3.44
N GLY A 391 -11.09 11.37 3.01
CA GLY A 391 -11.23 10.98 1.60
C GLY A 391 -12.33 11.74 0.87
N ARG A 392 -13.50 11.86 1.52
CA ARG A 392 -14.66 12.54 0.94
C ARG A 392 -14.36 14.03 0.71
N GLN A 393 -13.69 14.67 1.67
CA GLN A 393 -13.27 16.06 1.53
C GLN A 393 -12.29 16.21 0.37
N MET A 394 -11.23 15.39 0.31
CA MET A 394 -10.24 15.45 -0.78
C MET A 394 -10.89 15.23 -2.15
N LEU A 395 -11.79 14.24 -2.29
CA LEU A 395 -12.54 14.01 -3.53
C LEU A 395 -13.37 15.23 -3.92
N GLN A 396 -14.12 15.82 -2.98
CA GLN A 396 -14.97 16.98 -3.23
C GLN A 396 -14.15 18.22 -3.60
N ASP A 397 -13.02 18.43 -2.96
CA ASP A 397 -12.10 19.53 -3.26
C ASP A 397 -11.51 19.42 -4.67
N ILE A 398 -11.01 18.23 -5.05
CA ILE A 398 -10.51 17.97 -6.41
C ILE A 398 -11.60 18.26 -7.45
N ARG A 399 -12.82 17.76 -7.24
CA ARG A 399 -13.93 18.03 -8.17
C ARG A 399 -14.30 19.49 -8.26
N ARG A 400 -14.32 20.19 -7.12
CA ARG A 400 -14.70 21.61 -7.06
C ARG A 400 -13.68 22.52 -7.74
N VAL A 401 -12.38 22.23 -7.61
CA VAL A 401 -11.29 23.10 -8.06
C VAL A 401 -10.79 22.69 -9.44
N SER A 402 -10.61 21.40 -9.68
CA SER A 402 -9.82 20.89 -10.81
C SER A 402 -10.64 20.30 -11.95
N GLU A 403 -11.93 20.00 -11.76
CA GLU A 403 -12.78 19.43 -12.82
C GLU A 403 -13.04 20.46 -13.93
N VAL A 404 -12.64 20.15 -15.16
CA VAL A 404 -12.84 20.99 -16.36
C VAL A 404 -13.45 20.16 -17.49
N PRO A 405 -14.01 20.76 -18.55
CA PRO A 405 -14.74 20.01 -19.58
C PRO A 405 -13.95 18.85 -20.20
N CYS A 406 -12.64 19.02 -20.38
CA CYS A 406 -11.77 18.02 -20.99
C CYS A 406 -10.89 17.26 -19.99
N GLY A 407 -11.24 17.17 -18.71
CA GLY A 407 -10.50 16.36 -17.73
C GLY A 407 -10.33 17.03 -16.36
N TYR A 408 -9.17 16.86 -15.73
CA TYR A 408 -8.84 17.48 -14.45
C TYR A 408 -7.54 18.30 -14.56
N ALA A 409 -7.60 19.57 -14.21
CA ALA A 409 -6.49 20.50 -14.29
C ALA A 409 -5.75 20.62 -12.95
N ALA A 410 -4.42 20.55 -12.99
CA ALA A 410 -3.56 20.90 -11.87
C ALA A 410 -3.83 22.32 -11.37
N VAL A 411 -3.58 22.59 -10.08
CA VAL A 411 -3.59 23.95 -9.55
C VAL A 411 -2.23 24.58 -9.84
N GLY A 412 -2.24 25.73 -10.52
CA GLY A 412 -1.04 26.51 -10.84
C GLY A 412 -0.60 27.44 -9.70
N ASP A 413 -1.53 27.98 -8.91
CA ASP A 413 -1.23 28.74 -7.69
C ASP A 413 -2.16 28.35 -6.54
N ILE A 414 -1.57 27.75 -5.50
CA ILE A 414 -2.24 27.24 -4.29
C ILE A 414 -3.05 28.30 -3.53
N TYR A 415 -2.69 29.58 -3.63
CA TYR A 415 -3.34 30.65 -2.86
C TYR A 415 -4.59 31.18 -3.56
N THR A 416 -4.59 31.22 -4.88
CA THR A 416 -5.75 31.66 -5.69
C THR A 416 -6.62 30.48 -6.14
N LEU A 417 -6.07 29.26 -6.10
CA LEU A 417 -6.62 28.06 -6.73
C LEU A 417 -6.82 28.21 -8.24
N ASP A 418 -6.04 29.09 -8.87
CA ASP A 418 -6.00 29.19 -10.33
C ASP A 418 -5.42 27.89 -10.89
N ILE A 419 -6.10 27.34 -11.89
CA ILE A 419 -5.74 26.07 -12.53
C ILE A 419 -4.80 26.28 -13.72
N GLU A 420 -3.99 25.27 -14.04
CA GLU A 420 -3.07 25.24 -15.18
C GLU A 420 -3.35 24.08 -16.12
N ASP A 421 -2.92 24.20 -17.38
CA ASP A 421 -3.26 23.28 -18.48
C ASP A 421 -2.43 21.98 -18.44
N ARG A 422 -2.60 21.22 -17.37
CA ARG A 422 -1.81 20.03 -17.03
C ARG A 422 -2.66 18.97 -16.33
N MET A 423 -2.57 17.73 -16.78
CA MET A 423 -3.06 16.54 -16.09
C MET A 423 -1.99 15.45 -16.22
N ASP A 424 -1.18 15.25 -15.17
CA ASP A 424 -0.14 14.22 -15.19
C ASP A 424 -0.76 12.81 -15.13
N SER A 425 -0.06 11.81 -15.70
CA SER A 425 -0.58 10.44 -15.85
C SER A 425 -0.99 9.79 -14.51
N TYR A 426 -0.21 10.03 -13.45
CA TYR A 426 -0.44 9.49 -12.10
C TYR A 426 -1.78 9.91 -11.50
N PHE A 427 -2.41 10.98 -11.98
CA PHE A 427 -3.73 11.36 -11.48
C PHE A 427 -4.73 10.21 -11.68
N LEU A 428 -4.75 9.61 -12.88
CA LEU A 428 -5.66 8.52 -13.19
C LEU A 428 -5.19 7.17 -12.62
N SER A 429 -3.89 6.92 -12.60
CA SER A 429 -3.36 5.64 -12.11
C SER A 429 -3.26 5.57 -10.60
N GLU A 430 -3.16 6.67 -9.87
CA GLU A 430 -2.96 6.67 -8.42
C GLU A 430 -4.05 7.42 -7.67
N THR A 431 -4.15 8.75 -7.87
CA THR A 431 -5.04 9.62 -7.09
C THR A 431 -6.48 9.11 -7.14
N VAL A 432 -6.99 8.82 -8.35
CA VAL A 432 -8.35 8.30 -8.53
C VAL A 432 -8.48 6.83 -8.10
N LYS A 433 -7.43 6.01 -8.30
CA LYS A 433 -7.40 4.60 -7.87
C LYS A 433 -7.56 4.47 -6.36
N TYR A 434 -6.76 5.21 -5.58
CA TYR A 434 -6.83 5.17 -4.12
C TYR A 434 -8.14 5.76 -3.58
N LEU A 435 -8.71 6.79 -4.22
CA LEU A 435 -10.06 7.27 -3.88
C LEU A 435 -11.12 6.19 -4.12
N TYR A 436 -11.09 5.52 -5.27
CA TYR A 436 -12.03 4.46 -5.60
C TYR A 436 -11.94 3.29 -4.62
N LEU A 437 -10.72 2.84 -4.30
CA LEU A 437 -10.46 1.75 -3.35
C LEU A 437 -10.86 2.12 -1.92
N LEU A 438 -10.60 3.36 -1.47
CA LEU A 438 -10.98 3.85 -0.14
C LEU A 438 -12.49 3.70 0.10
N PHE A 439 -13.30 4.00 -0.90
CA PHE A 439 -14.76 3.91 -0.82
C PHE A 439 -15.32 2.53 -1.23
N SER A 440 -14.51 1.51 -1.43
CA SER A 440 -15.00 0.17 -1.83
C SER A 440 -15.86 -0.50 -0.78
N ASP A 441 -17.09 -0.87 -1.13
CA ASP A 441 -18.02 -1.60 -0.23
C ASP A 441 -17.37 -2.82 0.45
N ASP A 442 -16.57 -3.58 -0.30
CA ASP A 442 -15.64 -4.58 0.23
C ASP A 442 -14.22 -3.99 0.18
N PRO A 443 -13.69 -3.49 1.30
CA PRO A 443 -12.39 -2.84 1.29
C PRO A 443 -11.24 -3.82 1.15
N ASP A 444 -11.45 -5.13 1.30
CA ASP A 444 -10.39 -6.12 1.06
C ASP A 444 -10.19 -6.38 -0.43
N VAL A 445 -11.19 -6.12 -1.28
CA VAL A 445 -11.11 -6.38 -2.72
C VAL A 445 -10.42 -5.23 -3.44
N VAL A 446 -9.31 -5.53 -4.10
CA VAL A 446 -8.58 -4.58 -4.97
C VAL A 446 -9.01 -4.74 -6.42
N VAL A 447 -9.07 -5.99 -6.92
CA VAL A 447 -9.54 -6.28 -8.27
C VAL A 447 -10.71 -7.25 -8.19
N PRO A 448 -11.93 -6.83 -8.59
CA PRO A 448 -13.11 -7.69 -8.53
C PRO A 448 -13.05 -8.80 -9.59
N VAL A 449 -13.80 -9.89 -9.37
CA VAL A 449 -13.95 -10.93 -10.40
C VAL A 449 -14.66 -10.31 -11.62
N PRO A 450 -14.09 -10.44 -12.83
CA PRO A 450 -14.73 -9.91 -14.02
C PRO A 450 -16.09 -10.58 -14.25
N PRO A 451 -17.12 -9.82 -14.64
CA PRO A 451 -18.41 -10.41 -14.98
C PRO A 451 -18.25 -11.38 -16.17
N PRO A 452 -19.04 -12.48 -16.22
CA PRO A 452 -19.06 -13.33 -17.39
C PRO A 452 -19.46 -12.51 -18.62
N ARG A 453 -18.82 -12.79 -19.76
CA ARG A 453 -19.18 -12.15 -21.04
C ARG A 453 -20.68 -12.25 -21.23
N THR A 454 -21.35 -11.09 -21.31
CA THR A 454 -22.65 -11.06 -21.96
C THR A 454 -22.38 -11.54 -23.39
N GLN A 455 -22.98 -12.67 -23.78
CA GLN A 455 -23.05 -13.00 -25.20
C GLN A 455 -23.79 -11.82 -25.83
N LYS A 456 -23.05 -10.90 -26.47
CA LYS A 456 -23.66 -9.83 -27.24
C LYS A 456 -24.54 -10.52 -28.28
N GLU A 457 -25.85 -10.46 -28.06
CA GLU A 457 -26.81 -10.58 -29.15
C GLU A 457 -26.30 -9.67 -30.27
N SER A 458 -26.12 -10.26 -31.43
CA SER A 458 -25.81 -9.58 -32.67
C SER A 458 -26.88 -8.52 -32.96
N ALA A 459 -26.67 -7.30 -32.48
CA ALA A 459 -27.51 -6.17 -32.82
C ALA A 459 -27.06 -5.61 -34.17
N LEU A 460 -27.78 -6.01 -35.24
CA LEU A 460 -28.41 -5.13 -36.24
C LEU A 460 -28.88 -5.96 -37.45
N PRO A 461 -30.20 -6.12 -37.69
CA PRO A 461 -30.69 -6.31 -39.04
C PRO A 461 -30.85 -4.94 -39.71
N VAL A 462 -30.08 -4.73 -40.77
CA VAL A 462 -30.27 -3.64 -41.72
C VAL A 462 -31.64 -3.78 -42.38
N ASN A 463 -32.43 -2.71 -42.34
CA ASN A 463 -33.63 -2.53 -43.12
C ASN A 463 -33.38 -2.85 -44.61
N LYS A 464 -34.04 -3.89 -45.13
CA LYS A 464 -34.38 -3.97 -46.55
C LYS A 464 -35.83 -4.40 -46.71
N SER A 465 -36.58 -3.52 -47.35
CA SER A 465 -37.98 -3.68 -47.75
C SER A 465 -38.17 -4.80 -48.77
N CYS A 466 -39.31 -5.49 -48.64
CA CYS A 466 -40.15 -6.10 -49.68
C CYS A 466 -39.48 -6.83 -50.87
N ALA A 467 -39.63 -8.15 -50.91
CA ALA A 467 -40.24 -8.88 -52.04
C ALA A 467 -40.58 -10.33 -51.60
N ALA A 468 -41.80 -10.76 -51.90
CA ALA A 468 -42.30 -12.12 -51.70
C ALA A 468 -41.80 -13.05 -52.82
N VAL A 469 -41.40 -14.29 -52.49
CA VAL A 469 -41.66 -15.51 -53.28
C VAL A 469 -41.66 -16.75 -52.36
N GLU A 470 -42.62 -17.62 -52.65
CA GLU A 470 -43.00 -18.97 -52.19
C GLU A 470 -41.96 -20.02 -51.74
N MET A 471 -42.44 -20.85 -50.80
CA MET A 471 -42.37 -22.32 -50.64
C MET A 471 -41.27 -23.14 -51.36
N ASP A 472 -40.61 -24.06 -50.64
CA ASP A 472 -41.02 -25.49 -50.61
C ASP A 472 -40.26 -26.29 -49.53
N LYS A 473 -40.94 -27.34 -49.09
CA LYS A 473 -40.59 -28.41 -48.16
C LYS A 473 -39.42 -29.26 -48.67
N ARG A 474 -38.69 -29.91 -47.75
CA ARG A 474 -38.55 -31.38 -47.60
C ARG A 474 -37.16 -31.84 -47.11
N TYR A 475 -37.20 -32.74 -46.12
CA TYR A 475 -36.42 -34.00 -46.02
C TYR A 475 -34.89 -33.90 -45.79
N VAL A 476 -34.18 -34.75 -45.02
CA VAL A 476 -34.53 -35.86 -44.12
C VAL A 476 -33.24 -36.45 -43.50
N ILE A 477 -33.39 -37.13 -42.35
CA ILE A 477 -32.64 -38.31 -41.84
C ILE A 477 -31.21 -38.13 -41.32
N SER A 478 -31.12 -38.30 -40.00
CA SER A 478 -30.00 -38.90 -39.27
C SER A 478 -29.90 -40.40 -39.55
N LEU A 479 -28.70 -40.97 -39.66
CA LEU A 479 -28.43 -42.33 -39.15
C LEU A 479 -26.96 -42.50 -38.73
N PRO A 480 -26.68 -43.45 -37.81
CA PRO A 480 -25.52 -43.43 -36.93
C PRO A 480 -24.52 -44.58 -37.15
N GLY A 481 -23.31 -44.39 -36.61
CA GLY A 481 -22.50 -45.45 -36.01
C GLY A 481 -21.53 -46.19 -36.91
N SER A 482 -20.25 -46.22 -36.50
CA SER A 482 -19.45 -47.45 -36.45
C SER A 482 -18.16 -47.25 -35.64
N ARG A 483 -18.03 -48.07 -34.61
CA ARG A 483 -16.82 -48.27 -33.80
C ARG A 483 -15.74 -48.94 -34.65
N VAL A 484 -14.51 -48.43 -34.61
CA VAL A 484 -13.30 -49.23 -34.88
C VAL A 484 -12.28 -48.94 -33.78
N LYS A 485 -11.99 -49.97 -32.97
CA LYS A 485 -10.82 -50.02 -32.08
C LYS A 485 -9.59 -50.31 -32.95
N ARG A 486 -8.56 -49.48 -32.84
CA ARG A 486 -7.18 -49.87 -33.17
C ARG A 486 -6.26 -49.45 -32.04
N THR A 487 -5.63 -50.46 -31.47
CA THR A 487 -4.55 -50.42 -30.50
C THR A 487 -3.25 -50.02 -31.18
N SER A 488 -2.54 -49.03 -30.64
CA SER A 488 -1.10 -48.92 -30.77
C SER A 488 -0.55 -48.10 -29.59
N ASN A 489 0.15 -48.80 -28.70
CA ASN A 489 0.97 -48.24 -27.64
C ASN A 489 2.06 -47.35 -28.26
N VAL A 490 2.02 -46.06 -27.95
CA VAL A 490 3.21 -45.21 -27.87
C VAL A 490 3.09 -44.47 -26.56
N SER A 491 3.99 -44.77 -25.63
CA SER A 491 4.18 -44.06 -24.37
C SER A 491 4.64 -42.64 -24.68
N ALA A 492 3.69 -41.72 -24.81
CA ALA A 492 3.93 -40.30 -24.69
C ALA A 492 3.87 -39.93 -23.21
N LEU A 493 4.88 -39.19 -22.77
CA LEU A 493 4.97 -38.54 -21.48
C LEU A 493 3.65 -37.79 -21.18
N PRO A 494 3.19 -37.72 -19.92
CA PRO A 494 2.03 -36.90 -19.59
C PRO A 494 2.36 -35.46 -19.92
N ASP A 495 1.67 -34.96 -20.94
CA ASP A 495 1.44 -33.54 -21.22
C ASP A 495 0.85 -32.94 -19.94
N GLU A 496 1.67 -32.24 -19.15
CA GLU A 496 1.17 -31.32 -18.12
C GLU A 496 0.60 -30.10 -18.85
N SER A 497 -0.57 -30.30 -19.46
CA SER A 497 -1.45 -29.21 -19.81
C SER A 497 -1.84 -28.54 -18.48
N LEU A 498 -1.22 -27.40 -18.19
CA LEU A 498 -1.65 -26.50 -17.12
C LEU A 498 -3.18 -26.37 -17.19
N PRO A 499 -3.92 -26.66 -16.11
CA PRO A 499 -5.36 -26.52 -16.15
C PRO A 499 -5.68 -25.03 -16.36
N THR A 500 -6.37 -24.72 -17.46
CA THR A 500 -6.98 -23.42 -17.73
C THR A 500 -8.03 -23.11 -16.66
N ARG A 501 -7.57 -22.62 -15.51
CA ARG A 501 -8.43 -22.14 -14.44
C ARG A 501 -8.43 -20.62 -14.49
N ARG A 502 -9.48 -20.03 -15.09
CA ARG A 502 -9.84 -18.64 -14.78
C ARG A 502 -9.91 -18.52 -13.25
N ASN A 503 -9.31 -17.48 -12.71
CA ASN A 503 -9.37 -17.24 -11.28
C ASN A 503 -10.80 -16.78 -10.95
N GLU A 504 -11.60 -17.65 -10.35
CA GLU A 504 -12.98 -17.35 -9.91
C GLU A 504 -13.02 -16.45 -8.65
N LYS A 505 -11.85 -15.95 -8.20
CA LYS A 505 -11.68 -15.21 -6.96
C LYS A 505 -11.16 -13.80 -7.24
N PRO A 506 -11.68 -12.78 -6.53
CA PRO A 506 -11.13 -11.43 -6.63
C PRO A 506 -9.70 -11.39 -6.07
N LEU A 507 -8.89 -10.44 -6.54
CA LEU A 507 -7.62 -10.13 -5.88
C LEU A 507 -7.91 -9.29 -4.65
N LYS A 508 -7.42 -9.75 -3.51
CA LYS A 508 -7.52 -9.02 -2.26
C LYS A 508 -6.28 -8.18 -1.99
N SER A 509 -6.38 -7.27 -1.04
CA SER A 509 -5.26 -6.47 -0.54
C SER A 509 -4.08 -7.32 -0.06
N THR A 510 -4.32 -8.53 0.46
CA THR A 510 -3.28 -9.48 0.87
C THR A 510 -2.63 -10.25 -0.29
N ASP A 511 -3.19 -10.16 -1.49
CA ASP A 511 -2.69 -10.86 -2.68
C ASP A 511 -1.83 -9.94 -3.56
N VAL A 512 -1.66 -8.67 -3.18
CA VAL A 512 -1.02 -7.65 -4.01
C VAL A 512 -0.10 -6.74 -3.22
N VAL A 513 0.89 -6.17 -3.90
CA VAL A 513 1.66 -5.01 -3.46
C VAL A 513 1.49 -3.93 -4.52
N PHE A 514 1.24 -2.69 -4.09
CA PHE A 514 1.26 -1.55 -4.99
C PHE A 514 2.70 -1.11 -5.24
N SER A 515 3.11 -0.79 -6.47
CA SER A 515 4.39 -0.12 -6.73
C SER A 515 4.40 1.32 -6.15
N THR A 516 5.48 2.08 -6.36
CA THR A 516 5.52 3.50 -5.94
C THR A 516 4.54 4.37 -6.73
N GLU A 517 4.30 4.06 -8.01
CA GLU A 517 3.25 4.70 -8.84
C GLU A 517 1.90 3.94 -8.75
N GLY A 518 1.65 3.25 -7.64
CA GLY A 518 0.35 2.61 -7.37
C GLY A 518 -0.04 1.47 -8.30
N HIS A 519 0.89 0.85 -9.05
CA HIS A 519 0.54 -0.27 -9.92
C HIS A 519 0.27 -1.56 -9.14
N VAL A 520 -0.79 -2.30 -9.51
CA VAL A 520 -1.19 -3.54 -8.83
C VAL A 520 -0.25 -4.68 -9.24
N LEU A 521 0.65 -5.10 -8.35
CA LEU A 521 1.56 -6.24 -8.57
C LEU A 521 1.11 -7.45 -7.73
N ILE A 522 0.85 -8.58 -8.39
CA ILE A 522 0.33 -9.76 -7.70
C ILE A 522 1.46 -10.45 -6.92
N LEU A 523 1.21 -10.73 -5.64
CA LEU A 523 2.08 -11.53 -4.80
C LEU A 523 1.96 -13.00 -5.22
N ASN A 524 3.02 -13.53 -5.82
CA ASN A 524 3.09 -14.94 -6.18
C ASN A 524 4.34 -15.56 -5.57
N SER A 525 4.14 -16.35 -4.51
CA SER A 525 5.24 -17.05 -3.82
C SER A 525 6.07 -17.94 -4.75
N LEU A 526 5.55 -18.39 -5.88
CA LEU A 526 6.32 -19.19 -6.86
C LEU A 526 7.29 -18.34 -7.68
N LEU A 527 6.96 -17.07 -7.98
CA LEU A 527 7.81 -16.17 -8.77
C LEU A 527 9.10 -15.80 -8.04
N PHE A 528 9.03 -15.61 -6.72
CA PHE A 528 10.14 -15.14 -5.90
C PHE A 528 10.76 -16.22 -5.00
N ARG A 529 10.37 -17.49 -5.16
CA ARG A 529 11.00 -18.61 -4.45
C ARG A 529 12.51 -18.64 -4.71
N SER A 530 13.28 -18.84 -3.65
CA SER A 530 14.73 -18.97 -3.73
C SER A 530 15.13 -20.21 -4.56
N ALA A 531 16.13 -20.07 -5.43
CA ALA A 531 16.71 -21.21 -6.17
C ALA A 531 17.20 -22.34 -5.25
N LYS A 532 17.52 -22.07 -3.97
CA LYS A 532 17.85 -23.10 -2.97
C LYS A 532 16.67 -24.03 -2.63
N GLU A 533 15.43 -23.58 -2.81
CA GLU A 533 14.22 -24.36 -2.55
C GLU A 533 13.71 -25.10 -3.80
N GLN A 534 14.27 -24.81 -4.99
CA GLN A 534 13.93 -25.44 -6.26
C GLN A 534 14.75 -26.71 -6.56
N SER A 535 15.72 -27.07 -5.70
CA SER A 535 16.38 -28.38 -5.81
C SER A 535 15.45 -29.47 -5.25
N PRO A 536 15.15 -30.55 -6.00
CA PRO A 536 14.48 -31.68 -5.40
C PRO A 536 15.38 -32.18 -4.26
N MET A 537 14.82 -32.21 -3.05
CA MET A 537 15.46 -32.84 -1.89
C MET A 537 16.07 -34.17 -2.36
N PRO A 538 17.39 -34.39 -2.20
CA PRO A 538 17.95 -35.69 -2.51
C PRO A 538 17.24 -36.70 -1.62
N VAL A 539 16.52 -37.63 -2.23
CA VAL A 539 15.97 -38.80 -1.55
C VAL A 539 17.17 -39.59 -1.04
N LEU A 540 17.55 -39.33 0.21
CA LEU A 540 18.59 -40.11 0.87
C LEU A 540 18.07 -41.55 1.00
N PRO A 541 18.85 -42.56 0.57
CA PRO A 541 18.44 -43.94 0.70
C PRO A 541 18.26 -44.27 2.17
N MET A 542 17.08 -44.80 2.50
CA MET A 542 16.85 -45.45 3.78
C MET A 542 17.81 -46.63 3.90
N CYS A 543 18.77 -46.53 4.80
CA CYS A 543 19.44 -47.68 5.38
C CYS A 543 19.11 -47.73 6.87
N GLU A 544 18.44 -48.81 7.26
CA GLU A 544 18.42 -49.31 8.63
C GLU A 544 19.85 -49.68 9.05
N ASP A 545 20.32 -49.11 10.17
CA ASP A 545 20.76 -49.87 11.35
C ASP A 545 21.60 -49.01 12.30
N GLY A 546 21.39 -49.25 13.61
CA GLY A 546 22.48 -49.15 14.59
C GLY A 546 22.68 -47.82 15.32
N LYS A 547 21.96 -47.67 16.45
CA LYS A 547 22.35 -47.09 17.76
C LYS A 547 23.52 -46.09 17.86
N LEU A 548 23.26 -45.06 18.68
CA LEU A 548 24.15 -44.01 19.25
C LEU A 548 24.27 -42.70 18.44
N GLN A 549 23.27 -41.80 18.54
CA GLN A 549 23.49 -40.34 18.50
C GLN A 549 22.28 -39.47 18.93
N GLY A 550 21.41 -39.95 19.82
CA GLY A 550 20.14 -39.29 20.14
C GLY A 550 20.18 -38.06 21.09
N ARG A 551 21.31 -37.73 21.72
CA ARG A 551 21.37 -36.63 22.72
C ARG A 551 22.05 -35.34 22.26
N LYS A 552 22.96 -35.37 21.28
CA LYS A 552 23.61 -34.14 20.76
C LYS A 552 22.78 -33.44 19.67
N ARG A 553 22.04 -34.18 18.84
CA ARG A 553 21.19 -33.59 17.78
C ARG A 553 20.02 -32.77 18.32
N ASN A 554 19.41 -33.15 19.45
CA ASN A 554 18.28 -32.40 20.00
C ASN A 554 18.69 -31.09 20.67
N MET A 555 19.93 -30.97 21.18
CA MET A 555 20.45 -29.70 21.71
C MET A 555 20.84 -28.74 20.58
N GLU A 556 21.47 -29.22 19.51
CA GLU A 556 21.84 -28.38 18.36
C GLU A 556 20.62 -27.93 17.55
N LEU A 557 19.59 -28.77 17.40
CA LEU A 557 18.35 -28.39 16.71
C LEU A 557 17.50 -27.40 17.55
N ALA A 558 17.54 -27.49 18.88
CA ALA A 558 16.91 -26.51 19.76
C ALA A 558 17.66 -25.17 19.78
N ALA A 559 19.00 -25.20 19.77
CA ALA A 559 19.83 -23.99 19.63
C ALA A 559 19.64 -23.33 18.26
N TYR A 560 19.54 -24.12 17.19
CA TYR A 560 19.25 -23.61 15.84
C TYR A 560 17.83 -23.03 15.72
N ARG A 561 16.82 -23.66 16.34
CA ARG A 561 15.45 -23.10 16.42
C ARG A 561 15.34 -21.87 17.32
N ALA A 562 16.21 -21.71 18.30
CA ALA A 562 16.31 -20.49 19.11
C ALA A 562 17.06 -19.35 18.38
N MET A 563 17.88 -19.68 17.37
CA MET A 563 18.59 -18.73 16.51
C MET A 563 17.79 -18.32 15.27
N LEU A 564 16.73 -19.05 14.90
CA LEU A 564 15.77 -18.58 13.90
C LEU A 564 15.04 -17.35 14.46
N PRO A 565 14.99 -16.21 13.73
CA PRO A 565 14.15 -15.10 14.11
C PRO A 565 12.72 -15.62 14.27
N ARG A 566 12.15 -15.49 15.47
CA ARG A 566 10.73 -15.75 15.67
C ARG A 566 9.97 -14.83 14.72
N PRO A 567 8.93 -15.31 14.00
CA PRO A 567 8.13 -14.43 13.16
C PRO A 567 7.69 -13.25 14.01
N PRO A 568 7.82 -12.01 13.51
CA PRO A 568 7.41 -10.84 14.27
C PRO A 568 5.95 -11.01 14.66
N VAL A 569 5.65 -10.86 15.95
CA VAL A 569 4.27 -10.75 16.42
C VAL A 569 3.74 -9.46 15.81
N VAL A 570 2.99 -9.58 14.71
CA VAL A 570 2.36 -8.42 14.10
C VAL A 570 1.31 -7.90 15.06
N PRO A 571 1.26 -6.59 15.34
CA PRO A 571 0.28 -6.07 16.29
C PRO A 571 -1.16 -6.35 15.80
N VAL A 572 -2.18 -5.89 16.50
CA VAL A 572 -3.57 -5.89 16.01
C VAL A 572 -4.17 -4.52 16.29
N GLY A 573 -5.03 -4.05 15.39
CA GLY A 573 -5.81 -2.82 15.64
C GLY A 573 -7.00 -3.15 16.52
N LEU A 574 -7.17 -2.43 17.63
CA LEU A 574 -8.40 -2.44 18.43
C LEU A 574 -9.20 -1.18 18.12
N ALA A 575 -10.12 -1.28 17.17
CA ALA A 575 -11.06 -0.21 16.84
C ALA A 575 -12.21 -0.20 17.84
N VAL A 576 -12.47 0.93 18.49
CA VAL A 576 -13.55 1.12 19.46
C VAL A 576 -14.62 2.03 18.87
N ARG A 577 -15.86 1.54 18.86
CA ARG A 577 -17.02 2.24 18.30
C ARG A 577 -18.14 2.38 19.33
N LEU A 578 -18.86 3.50 19.29
CA LEU A 578 -20.13 3.73 19.99
C LEU A 578 -21.24 3.80 18.93
N GLY A 579 -22.01 2.73 18.78
CA GLY A 579 -22.89 2.56 17.62
C GLY A 579 -22.10 2.59 16.30
N ASP A 580 -22.42 3.53 15.41
CA ASP A 580 -21.74 3.73 14.12
C ASP A 580 -20.58 4.75 14.19
N VAL A 581 -20.33 5.34 15.36
CA VAL A 581 -19.28 6.34 15.58
C VAL A 581 -18.01 5.63 16.04
N HIS A 582 -16.94 5.77 15.25
CA HIS A 582 -15.60 5.34 15.68
C HIS A 582 -15.02 6.36 16.65
N LEU A 583 -14.60 5.90 17.83
CA LEU A 583 -14.02 6.74 18.87
C LEU A 583 -12.49 6.77 18.76
N MET A 584 -11.87 5.60 18.69
CA MET A 584 -10.40 5.47 18.66
C MET A 584 -9.98 4.08 18.19
N THR A 585 -8.83 4.00 17.52
CA THR A 585 -8.13 2.73 17.25
C THR A 585 -6.88 2.65 18.10
N LEU A 586 -6.81 1.66 18.99
CA LEU A 586 -5.61 1.40 19.79
C LEU A 586 -4.72 0.39 19.07
N VAL A 587 -3.40 0.60 19.14
CA VAL A 587 -2.44 -0.43 18.72
C VAL A 587 -2.30 -1.42 19.86
N ALA A 588 -2.71 -2.66 19.62
CA ALA A 588 -2.62 -3.73 20.61
C ALA A 588 -1.57 -4.77 20.19
N SER A 589 -0.74 -5.24 21.10
CA SER A 589 0.20 -6.33 20.84
C SER A 589 -0.47 -7.67 21.16
N PRO A 590 -0.72 -8.57 20.19
CA PRO A 590 -1.39 -9.83 20.47
C PRO A 590 -0.48 -10.76 21.30
N ALA A 591 -1.10 -11.62 22.09
CA ALA A 591 -0.39 -12.65 22.84
C ALA A 591 0.13 -13.76 21.92
N THR A 592 1.28 -14.35 22.27
CA THR A 592 1.83 -15.53 21.57
C THR A 592 1.10 -16.84 21.93
N PHE A 593 -0.01 -16.74 22.66
CA PHE A 593 -0.87 -17.83 23.11
C PHE A 593 -2.33 -17.38 23.04
N GLY A 594 -3.28 -18.32 23.15
CA GLY A 594 -4.69 -18.01 22.87
C GLY A 594 -5.01 -17.96 21.37
N LEU A 595 -6.22 -17.54 21.04
CA LEU A 595 -6.68 -17.44 19.65
C LEU A 595 -5.92 -16.34 18.92
N GLN A 596 -5.24 -16.72 17.84
CA GLN A 596 -4.51 -15.77 17.00
C GLN A 596 -5.46 -15.11 16.00
N ILE A 597 -5.43 -13.79 15.94
CA ILE A 597 -6.21 -13.00 14.98
C ILE A 597 -5.38 -12.93 13.69
N THR A 598 -5.48 -13.98 12.87
CA THR A 598 -4.71 -14.14 11.63
C THR A 598 -5.56 -14.01 10.37
N LYS A 599 -6.88 -13.92 10.51
CA LYS A 599 -7.81 -13.76 9.37
C LYS A 599 -8.15 -12.28 9.17
N PRO A 600 -8.25 -11.80 7.92
CA PRO A 600 -8.54 -10.40 7.61
C PRO A 600 -9.92 -9.93 8.11
N THR A 601 -10.84 -10.85 8.37
CA THR A 601 -12.13 -10.53 8.99
C THR A 601 -11.94 -10.09 10.45
N PRO A 602 -12.35 -8.86 10.81
CA PRO A 602 -12.22 -8.38 12.18
C PRO A 602 -13.05 -9.23 13.16
N PHE A 603 -12.47 -9.52 14.32
CA PHE A 603 -13.19 -10.11 15.44
C PHE A 603 -13.91 -9.01 16.22
N GLU A 604 -15.23 -8.96 16.08
CA GLU A 604 -16.07 -7.94 16.72
C GLU A 604 -16.88 -8.52 17.87
N ALA A 605 -16.90 -7.80 19.00
CA ALA A 605 -17.77 -8.09 20.14
C ALA A 605 -18.01 -6.82 20.97
N PRO A 606 -19.06 -6.77 21.80
CA PRO A 606 -19.24 -5.67 22.74
C PRO A 606 -18.00 -5.48 23.62
N LEU A 607 -17.56 -4.23 23.78
CA LEU A 607 -16.36 -3.90 24.53
C LEU A 607 -16.73 -3.47 25.95
N LEU A 608 -16.16 -4.15 26.93
CA LEU A 608 -16.18 -3.73 28.32
C LEU A 608 -14.88 -3.01 28.64
N LEU A 609 -14.97 -1.68 28.79
CA LEU A 609 -13.87 -0.87 29.30
C LEU A 609 -13.49 -1.30 30.71
N PHE A 610 -12.30 -0.90 31.14
CA PHE A 610 -11.84 -1.16 32.48
C PHE A 610 -12.86 -0.70 33.52
N THR A 611 -13.24 -1.60 34.43
CA THR A 611 -14.04 -1.27 35.62
C THR A 611 -13.35 -1.76 36.89
N PRO A 612 -13.40 -1.00 38.00
CA PRO A 612 -12.73 -1.38 39.25
C PRO A 612 -13.14 -2.75 39.80
N GLU A 613 -14.39 -3.18 39.55
CA GLU A 613 -14.89 -4.46 40.07
C GLU A 613 -14.28 -5.67 39.35
N ILE A 614 -13.89 -5.52 38.08
CA ILE A 614 -13.16 -6.55 37.33
C ILE A 614 -11.65 -6.40 37.61
N GLY A 615 -11.17 -5.16 37.65
CA GLY A 615 -9.81 -4.79 38.04
C GLY A 615 -8.74 -5.58 37.29
N GLU A 616 -7.97 -6.38 38.04
CA GLU A 616 -6.92 -7.24 37.50
C GLU A 616 -7.42 -8.60 36.99
N ALA A 617 -8.70 -8.96 37.16
CA ALA A 617 -9.22 -10.30 36.83
C ALA A 617 -8.40 -11.48 37.44
N CYS A 618 -7.76 -11.24 38.60
CA CYS A 618 -6.99 -12.26 39.32
C CYS A 618 -7.82 -13.01 40.37
N LYS A 619 -9.08 -12.64 40.56
CA LYS A 619 -10.04 -13.23 41.50
C LYS A 619 -11.26 -13.78 40.75
N SER A 620 -12.27 -14.28 41.48
CA SER A 620 -13.55 -14.69 40.89
C SER A 620 -14.23 -13.53 40.17
N ILE A 621 -14.76 -13.81 38.98
CA ILE A 621 -15.40 -12.82 38.09
C ILE A 621 -16.87 -13.18 37.98
N ASP A 622 -17.74 -12.19 38.06
CA ASP A 622 -19.17 -12.36 37.81
C ASP A 622 -19.42 -12.63 36.31
N PRO A 623 -19.91 -13.83 35.94
CA PRO A 623 -20.12 -14.19 34.54
C PRO A 623 -21.09 -13.26 33.81
N ASP A 624 -22.09 -12.70 34.49
CA ASP A 624 -23.14 -11.90 33.83
C ASP A 624 -22.59 -10.57 33.27
N ARG A 625 -21.47 -10.08 33.83
CA ARG A 625 -20.85 -8.83 33.38
C ARG A 625 -19.96 -9.00 32.16
N VAL A 626 -19.32 -10.15 32.01
CA VAL A 626 -18.26 -10.38 30.99
C VAL A 626 -18.70 -11.27 29.83
N ARG A 627 -19.80 -12.03 29.97
CA ARG A 627 -20.25 -12.99 28.96
C ARG A 627 -20.40 -12.35 27.58
N GLY A 628 -19.69 -12.89 26.59
CA GLY A 628 -19.74 -12.46 25.19
C GLY A 628 -19.01 -11.14 24.89
N LYS A 629 -18.31 -10.54 25.86
CA LYS A 629 -17.64 -9.24 25.69
C LYS A 629 -16.13 -9.37 25.53
N ILE A 630 -15.50 -8.41 24.85
CA ILE A 630 -14.06 -8.16 24.96
C ILE A 630 -13.83 -7.37 26.25
N VAL A 631 -13.01 -7.86 27.17
CA VAL A 631 -12.85 -7.26 28.50
C VAL A 631 -11.48 -6.61 28.65
N MET A 632 -11.45 -5.31 28.97
CA MET A 632 -10.24 -4.58 29.34
C MET A 632 -9.91 -4.76 30.82
N VAL A 633 -8.68 -5.17 31.12
CA VAL A 633 -8.23 -5.49 32.48
C VAL A 633 -6.81 -5.03 32.74
N ASP A 634 -6.51 -4.69 33.98
CA ASP A 634 -5.14 -4.36 34.35
C ASP A 634 -4.21 -5.56 34.32
N ARG A 635 -2.93 -5.29 34.01
CA ARG A 635 -1.84 -6.29 34.07
C ARG A 635 -1.84 -7.07 35.38
N GLY A 636 -1.91 -6.36 36.52
CA GLY A 636 -2.03 -6.95 37.85
C GLY A 636 -0.92 -7.92 38.25
N THR A 637 -1.25 -8.81 39.19
CA THR A 637 -0.30 -9.68 39.90
C THR A 637 -0.24 -11.14 39.42
N CYS A 638 -1.29 -11.64 38.76
CA CYS A 638 -1.35 -13.01 38.23
C CYS A 638 -0.85 -13.09 36.77
N THR A 639 -0.51 -14.29 36.30
CA THR A 639 -0.02 -14.48 34.92
C THR A 639 -1.09 -14.10 33.89
N PHE A 640 -0.65 -13.64 32.71
CA PHE A 640 -1.57 -13.28 31.62
C PHE A 640 -2.46 -14.47 31.22
N ALA A 641 -1.89 -15.67 31.15
CA ALA A 641 -2.63 -16.89 30.84
C ALA A 641 -3.66 -17.25 31.93
N ALA A 642 -3.30 -17.18 33.21
CA ALA A 642 -4.24 -17.44 34.30
C ALA A 642 -5.41 -16.44 34.32
N LYS A 643 -5.13 -15.16 34.02
CA LYS A 643 -6.15 -14.12 33.91
C LYS A 643 -7.10 -14.38 32.73
N ALA A 644 -6.53 -14.67 31.56
CA ALA A 644 -7.32 -14.98 30.37
C ALA A 644 -8.20 -16.21 30.55
N LEU A 645 -7.69 -17.26 31.20
CA LEU A 645 -8.48 -18.44 31.53
C LEU A 645 -9.67 -18.13 32.45
N ARG A 646 -9.48 -17.32 33.49
CA ARG A 646 -10.59 -16.92 34.38
C ARG A 646 -11.67 -16.13 33.64
N LEU A 647 -11.27 -15.21 32.78
CA LEU A 647 -12.21 -14.43 31.96
C LEU A 647 -12.93 -15.32 30.94
N GLN A 648 -12.20 -16.24 30.29
CA GLN A 648 -12.76 -17.24 29.40
C GLN A 648 -13.77 -18.14 30.11
N ASP A 649 -13.45 -18.64 31.30
CA ASP A 649 -14.32 -19.50 32.11
C ASP A 649 -15.59 -18.75 32.56
N ALA A 650 -15.49 -17.43 32.77
CA ALA A 650 -16.62 -16.54 33.03
C ALA A 650 -17.41 -16.17 31.75
N GLY A 651 -16.95 -16.60 30.56
CA GLY A 651 -17.64 -16.45 29.28
C GLY A 651 -17.21 -15.24 28.45
N ALA A 652 -16.09 -14.59 28.76
CA ALA A 652 -15.55 -13.50 27.93
C ALA A 652 -15.26 -13.96 26.51
N ALA A 653 -15.48 -13.07 25.54
CA ALA A 653 -15.20 -13.32 24.13
C ALA A 653 -13.75 -12.97 23.75
N GLY A 654 -13.09 -12.07 24.49
CA GLY A 654 -11.69 -11.68 24.29
C GLY A 654 -11.16 -10.87 25.47
N VAL A 655 -9.84 -10.68 25.56
CA VAL A 655 -9.19 -9.97 26.67
C VAL A 655 -8.20 -8.94 26.16
N ILE A 656 -8.28 -7.72 26.69
CA ILE A 656 -7.33 -6.65 26.44
C ILE A 656 -6.63 -6.30 27.76
N VAL A 657 -5.33 -6.50 27.82
CA VAL A 657 -4.52 -6.22 29.01
C VAL A 657 -3.94 -4.82 28.93
N ILE A 658 -4.17 -4.01 29.95
CA ILE A 658 -3.65 -2.65 30.05
C ILE A 658 -2.27 -2.69 30.68
N ASN A 659 -1.28 -2.13 29.98
CA ASN A 659 0.08 -2.08 30.49
C ASN A 659 0.33 -0.83 31.33
N SER A 660 0.19 -0.96 32.65
CA SER A 660 0.38 0.12 33.64
C SER A 660 1.83 0.36 34.10
N SER A 661 2.81 -0.42 33.65
CA SER A 661 4.22 -0.12 33.95
C SER A 661 4.70 1.04 33.06
N ALA A 662 5.01 2.18 33.67
CA ALA A 662 5.60 3.34 32.98
C ALA A 662 6.76 2.87 32.08
N ALA A 663 6.66 3.17 30.78
CA ALA A 663 7.73 2.85 29.85
C ALA A 663 8.97 3.65 30.26
N THR A 664 9.99 2.98 30.79
CA THR A 664 11.25 3.62 31.20
C THR A 664 12.10 4.09 30.01
N ASN A 665 11.57 4.06 28.79
CA ASN A 665 12.26 4.54 27.59
C ASN A 665 11.28 5.21 26.61
N LYS A 666 11.54 6.48 26.29
CA LYS A 666 11.01 7.23 25.14
C LYS A 666 11.51 6.64 23.81
N LYS A 667 11.27 5.35 23.54
CA LYS A 667 11.57 4.71 22.25
C LYS A 667 10.26 4.45 21.51
N SER A 668 10.15 4.96 20.29
CA SER A 668 8.92 5.02 19.49
C SER A 668 8.37 3.66 19.05
N SER A 669 9.07 2.55 19.25
CA SER A 669 8.51 1.21 19.00
C SER A 669 7.85 0.64 20.27
N ARG A 670 6.58 0.97 20.52
CA ARG A 670 5.75 0.33 21.57
C ARG A 670 5.42 -1.14 21.21
N ARG A 671 6.45 -1.98 21.03
CA ARG A 671 6.27 -3.43 20.81
C ARG A 671 6.33 -4.13 22.16
N TYR A 672 5.18 -4.55 22.67
CA TYR A 672 5.11 -5.37 23.87
C TYR A 672 4.99 -6.84 23.49
N SER A 673 5.74 -7.72 24.15
CA SER A 673 5.63 -9.16 23.92
C SER A 673 4.78 -9.77 25.03
N LEU A 674 3.61 -10.33 24.69
CA LEU A 674 2.79 -11.13 25.61
C LEU A 674 3.12 -12.61 25.41
N ALA A 675 4.02 -13.12 26.23
CA ALA A 675 4.38 -14.54 26.23
C ALA A 675 3.53 -15.35 27.22
N ASP A 676 3.40 -16.64 26.94
CA ASP A 676 2.79 -17.61 27.86
C ASP A 676 3.60 -17.71 29.16
N ASP A 677 2.95 -18.20 30.21
CA ASP A 677 3.62 -18.45 31.48
C ASP A 677 4.46 -19.73 31.45
N ALA A 678 5.37 -19.85 32.43
CA ALA A 678 6.24 -21.01 32.57
C ALA A 678 5.49 -22.32 32.87
N LEU A 679 4.21 -22.23 33.26
CA LEU A 679 3.33 -23.36 33.53
C LEU A 679 2.63 -23.85 32.25
N GLY A 680 2.74 -23.12 31.14
CA GLY A 680 2.13 -23.45 29.86
C GLY A 680 0.61 -23.45 29.94
N LEU A 681 0.02 -22.51 30.71
CA LEU A 681 -1.42 -22.38 30.84
C LEU A 681 -2.06 -21.80 29.58
N GLY A 682 -1.31 -21.02 28.79
CA GLY A 682 -1.79 -20.35 27.58
C GLY A 682 -2.30 -21.30 26.49
N ARG A 683 -1.88 -22.58 26.50
CA ARG A 683 -2.41 -23.62 25.59
C ARG A 683 -3.90 -23.92 25.79
N TYR A 684 -4.46 -23.56 26.94
CA TYR A 684 -5.87 -23.78 27.26
C TYR A 684 -6.74 -22.54 26.99
N VAL A 685 -6.12 -21.42 26.63
CA VAL A 685 -6.84 -20.22 26.19
C VAL A 685 -7.28 -20.41 24.74
N THR A 686 -8.55 -20.17 24.48
CA THR A 686 -9.20 -20.27 23.16
C THR A 686 -9.83 -18.94 22.70
N ILE A 687 -9.69 -17.87 23.48
CA ILE A 687 -10.12 -16.51 23.14
C ILE A 687 -8.91 -15.63 22.75
N PRO A 688 -9.12 -14.55 21.96
CA PRO A 688 -8.04 -13.63 21.61
C PRO A 688 -7.61 -12.81 22.81
N ILE A 689 -6.29 -12.58 22.90
CA ILE A 689 -5.69 -11.74 23.94
C ILE A 689 -4.75 -10.74 23.28
N ALA A 690 -4.86 -9.47 23.66
CA ALA A 690 -3.92 -8.44 23.25
C ALA A 690 -3.58 -7.49 24.40
N LEU A 691 -2.55 -6.66 24.23
CA LEU A 691 -2.12 -5.68 25.21
C LEU A 691 -1.98 -4.29 24.61
N VAL A 692 -2.52 -3.30 25.32
CA VAL A 692 -2.49 -1.88 24.93
C VAL A 692 -1.72 -1.06 25.96
N ALA A 693 -1.21 0.11 25.56
CA ALA A 693 -0.54 1.01 26.48
C ALA A 693 -1.56 1.72 27.39
N HIS A 694 -1.19 1.97 28.66
CA HIS A 694 -2.06 2.68 29.61
C HIS A 694 -2.47 4.07 29.11
N GLU A 695 -1.55 4.83 28.52
CA GLU A 695 -1.81 6.17 27.96
C GLU A 695 -2.93 6.14 26.91
N ASP A 696 -2.93 5.13 26.04
CA ASP A 696 -3.92 4.98 24.98
C ASP A 696 -5.32 4.66 25.56
N VAL A 697 -5.36 3.94 26.69
CA VAL A 697 -6.62 3.61 27.38
C VAL A 697 -7.18 4.80 28.14
N VAL A 698 -6.32 5.62 28.77
CA VAL A 698 -6.74 6.88 29.41
C VAL A 698 -7.37 7.80 28.37
N GLN A 699 -6.73 7.92 27.20
CA GLN A 699 -7.25 8.73 26.10
C GLN A 699 -8.59 8.17 25.57
N LEU A 700 -8.71 6.86 25.42
CA LEU A 700 -9.98 6.23 25.02
C LEU A 700 -11.08 6.51 26.04
N HIS A 701 -10.80 6.39 27.33
CA HIS A 701 -11.77 6.64 28.40
C HIS A 701 -12.28 8.08 28.34
N TRP A 702 -11.37 9.04 28.13
CA TRP A 702 -11.71 10.44 27.90
C TRP A 702 -12.65 10.63 26.71
N TYR A 703 -12.32 10.07 25.54
CA TYR A 703 -13.16 10.18 24.35
C TYR A 703 -14.56 9.59 24.56
N VAL A 704 -14.66 8.46 25.24
CA VAL A 704 -15.94 7.82 25.57
C VAL A 704 -16.77 8.74 26.47
N VAL A 705 -16.17 9.31 27.52
CA VAL A 705 -16.86 10.23 28.44
C VAL A 705 -17.35 11.47 27.70
N VAL A 706 -16.49 12.11 26.91
CA VAL A 706 -16.85 13.32 26.14
C VAL A 706 -17.99 13.03 25.16
N GLU A 707 -17.90 11.98 24.36
CA GLU A 707 -18.95 11.65 23.38
C GLU A 707 -20.26 11.25 24.04
N THR A 708 -20.22 10.55 25.18
CA THR A 708 -21.43 10.19 25.94
C THR A 708 -22.10 11.43 26.55
N LEU A 709 -21.31 12.38 27.08
CA LEU A 709 -21.81 13.65 27.62
C LEU A 709 -22.40 14.56 26.53
N LEU A 710 -21.73 14.67 25.38
CA LEU A 710 -22.23 15.42 24.23
C LEU A 710 -23.55 14.85 23.69
N SER A 711 -23.68 13.51 23.68
CA SER A 711 -24.89 12.81 23.28
C SER A 711 -26.06 13.01 24.25
N ALA A 712 -25.78 13.26 25.54
CA ALA A 712 -26.79 13.41 26.59
C ALA A 712 -27.29 14.86 26.76
N ASN A 713 -26.42 15.87 26.61
CA ASN A 713 -26.74 17.25 27.03
C ASN A 713 -26.74 18.33 25.92
N GLY A 714 -26.35 18.04 24.68
CA GLY A 714 -26.58 18.95 23.55
C GLY A 714 -25.93 20.35 23.62
N THR A 715 -25.02 20.64 24.55
CA THR A 715 -24.27 21.91 24.60
C THR A 715 -22.80 21.72 25.01
N GLN A 716 -21.91 22.37 24.26
CA GLN A 716 -20.44 22.24 24.28
C GLN A 716 -19.71 22.91 25.48
N SER A 717 -20.41 23.46 26.48
CA SER A 717 -19.81 24.43 27.42
C SER A 717 -19.25 23.87 28.74
N GLU A 718 -19.24 22.56 28.96
CA GLU A 718 -18.71 21.95 30.21
C GLU A 718 -17.49 21.04 29.99
N ALA A 719 -17.01 20.87 28.75
CA ALA A 719 -15.87 19.99 28.44
C ALA A 719 -14.49 20.59 28.74
N ASP A 720 -14.41 21.89 29.04
CA ASP A 720 -13.14 22.64 29.14
C ASP A 720 -12.50 22.64 30.55
N GLU A 721 -13.11 22.04 31.58
CA GLU A 721 -12.58 22.07 32.96
C GLU A 721 -11.87 20.80 33.45
N VAL A 722 -11.68 19.77 32.61
CA VAL A 722 -10.99 18.55 33.07
C VAL A 722 -9.47 18.69 32.93
N ASN A 723 -8.83 18.97 34.05
CA ASN A 723 -7.39 19.17 34.17
C ASN A 723 -6.62 17.81 34.15
N ILE A 724 -5.58 17.72 33.31
CA ILE A 724 -4.86 16.48 32.94
C ILE A 724 -3.78 16.07 33.96
N ASP A 725 -3.36 16.95 34.87
CA ASP A 725 -2.12 16.74 35.64
C ASP A 725 -2.29 16.22 37.09
N GLY A 726 -3.45 15.68 37.48
CA GLY A 726 -3.67 15.32 38.90
C GLY A 726 -4.67 14.21 39.24
N ALA A 727 -5.25 13.48 38.28
CA ALA A 727 -6.22 12.45 38.60
C ALA A 727 -5.55 11.17 39.13
N SER A 728 -5.27 11.12 40.44
CA SER A 728 -5.31 9.85 41.16
C SER A 728 -6.74 9.31 41.04
N VAL A 729 -6.88 8.07 40.54
CA VAL A 729 -8.14 7.33 40.50
C VAL A 729 -8.53 6.95 41.94
N GLU A 730 -8.91 7.94 42.74
CA GLU A 730 -9.60 7.81 44.02
C GLU A 730 -10.74 8.81 44.00
N GLY A 731 -11.83 8.42 43.34
CA GLY A 731 -13.10 9.12 43.33
C GLY A 731 -14.20 8.08 43.43
N ASP A 732 -14.88 8.07 44.57
CA ASP A 732 -16.01 7.20 44.89
C ASP A 732 -17.16 7.38 43.88
N GLU A 733 -17.76 6.25 43.50
CA GLU A 733 -19.16 6.11 43.04
C GLU A 733 -19.70 7.24 42.14
N ALA A 734 -19.21 7.32 40.90
CA ALA A 734 -20.05 7.79 39.80
C ALA A 734 -20.69 6.55 39.15
N ASP A 735 -22.00 6.37 39.33
CA ASP A 735 -22.82 5.39 38.63
C ASP A 735 -22.49 5.42 37.14
N VAL A 736 -21.66 4.46 36.72
CA VAL A 736 -21.26 4.28 35.34
C VAL A 736 -22.49 3.80 34.59
N ALA A 737 -23.19 4.74 33.96
CA ALA A 737 -24.26 4.44 33.01
C ALA A 737 -23.77 3.34 32.06
N ASP A 738 -24.53 2.25 31.99
CA ASP A 738 -24.21 1.03 31.26
C ASP A 738 -23.64 1.36 29.86
N TYR A 739 -22.31 1.24 29.68
CA TYR A 739 -21.62 1.44 28.39
C TYR A 739 -21.92 0.30 27.38
N ALA A 740 -23.13 -0.26 27.44
CA ALA A 740 -23.58 -1.44 26.71
C ALA A 740 -23.57 -1.28 25.18
N ALA A 741 -23.33 -0.07 24.66
CA ALA A 741 -23.29 0.24 23.23
C ALA A 741 -21.87 0.26 22.61
N LEU A 742 -20.81 0.07 23.41
CA LEU A 742 -19.45 0.01 22.87
C LEU A 742 -19.19 -1.30 22.14
N THR A 743 -18.64 -1.21 20.94
CA THR A 743 -18.19 -2.36 20.15
C THR A 743 -16.68 -2.27 19.95
N GLY A 744 -15.98 -3.35 20.29
CA GLY A 744 -14.55 -3.52 20.03
C GLY A 744 -14.36 -4.43 18.82
N SER A 745 -13.54 -3.98 17.87
CA SER A 745 -13.16 -4.75 16.68
C SER A 745 -11.65 -4.97 16.69
N LEU A 746 -11.24 -6.24 16.71
CA LEU A 746 -9.85 -6.66 16.62
C LEU A 746 -9.54 -7.14 15.20
N SER A 747 -8.68 -6.43 14.48
CA SER A 747 -8.26 -6.79 13.11
C SER A 747 -6.75 -7.02 13.02
N PRO A 748 -6.28 -7.99 12.21
CA PRO A 748 -4.87 -8.07 11.88
C PRO A 748 -4.44 -6.81 11.11
N TRP A 749 -3.21 -6.35 11.31
CA TRP A 749 -2.61 -5.41 10.35
C TRP A 749 -2.41 -6.14 9.02
N LEU A 750 -2.64 -5.43 7.92
CA LEU A 750 -2.41 -5.93 6.56
C LEU A 750 -1.04 -6.62 6.48
N TYR A 751 -1.05 -7.85 5.95
CA TYR A 751 0.14 -8.54 5.46
C TYR A 751 0.12 -8.52 3.94
#